data_AF-A0A2V3ZGH9-F1
#
_entry.id   AF-A0A2V3ZGH9-F1
#
_cell.length_a   1.000
_cell.length_b   1.000
_cell.length_c   1.000
_cell.angle_alpha   90.00
_cell.angle_beta   90.00
_cell.angle_gamma   90.00
#
_symmetry.space_group_name_H-M   'P 1'
#
loop_
_entity.id
_entity.type
_entity.pdbx_description
1 polymer ?
#
loop_
_entity_poly.entity_id
_entity_poly.type
_entity_poly.pdbx_seq_one_letter_code
_entity_poly.pdbx_strand_id
1 'polypeptide(L)'
;MNHVEKQRILEAERRTVGFKGGSDPKWKRWIIILLCLEVLYIIIEFSFNAALLNVASGVFPDPESLDTIEMAGRILSGVGFGFLVYGIFALKYKDRVCDVKRQTVMLCAIMPFAIMFMYAAQEILIEEVLVENSSDEERFAATYLNMVRPAIRNGTLILEDVPITQETSDRPENKAFLAIAGMLMASNDKVVDRIPREIENIVGAMVHRKALESQDEVYDGYKEVNQRIYDLYINYRDGMSSMPEKINKAMDEMKASAFYHDLDSQLSQAYTSYASGAKSVYEAIGSKTFFYPYYVAGSCNTRLTNYFPSTCRASLEKNGKIYYERTGSKLDVYKFCDIRRINHGACDWSAERVGRIVYSDLTAEKRRTSPIPLTVKGIPLRLNKRQFYQHEGFAENFGKKYHKGITLEAKDLVLRSSGVPNIEASVRKALTRNIKESFVEAANQPFTTDYNDIKYGMNVDQFIRTASVQSAYRSVLGEDSSSIFIQKGLRETEFLEKVLLPMSWNTVADQLDGIPKSINEMVRNKAMTEQGKDAVRAMLVPPIALVLSLFFSLFTLSKVFHHLAALQYIKHPKTFPLKNIKMGITGTFLIVVISFPFLLPENPMVKTGIIEAATGKADDDAKPNRLVTMAMNWMMRAEPAIYPISNAFIGFPLAPFHNYHDANAQDLGTEDAGRVKVLKLISSLSVSQVQRKLNDRGYDAGPVDGLMGGKTMHALKRFQRLNKLPVTGVIDAETSMALMKR
;
A
#
# COMPACT_ATOMS: atom_id res chain seq x y z
N MET A 1 50.50 -78.95 -19.35
CA MET A 1 49.97 -78.01 -18.33
C MET A 1 48.87 -78.73 -17.55
N ASN A 2 49.07 -79.04 -16.27
CA ASN A 2 48.10 -79.85 -15.52
C ASN A 2 46.87 -79.01 -15.11
N HIS A 3 45.78 -79.67 -14.71
CA HIS A 3 44.51 -79.01 -14.41
C HIS A 3 44.61 -77.97 -13.26
N VAL A 4 45.50 -78.20 -12.30
CA VAL A 4 45.78 -77.30 -11.17
C VAL A 4 46.54 -76.06 -11.62
N GLU A 5 47.45 -76.21 -12.59
CA GLU A 5 48.23 -75.11 -13.15
C GLU A 5 47.37 -74.23 -14.08
N LYS A 6 46.45 -74.84 -14.83
CA LYS A 6 45.42 -74.13 -15.60
C LYS A 6 44.44 -73.36 -14.70
N GLN A 7 44.06 -73.94 -13.55
CA GLN A 7 43.26 -73.28 -12.51
C GLN A 7 44.02 -72.12 -11.85
N ARG A 8 45.31 -72.30 -11.53
CA ARG A 8 46.16 -71.24 -10.95
C ARG A 8 46.42 -70.10 -11.92
N ILE A 9 46.59 -70.37 -13.20
CA ILE A 9 46.73 -69.34 -14.24
C ILE A 9 45.39 -68.60 -14.42
N LEU A 10 44.25 -69.30 -14.43
CA LEU A 10 42.92 -68.67 -14.49
C LEU A 10 42.56 -67.88 -13.23
N GLU A 11 43.04 -68.29 -12.05
CA GLU A 11 42.92 -67.54 -10.80
C GLU A 11 43.90 -66.36 -10.73
N ALA A 12 45.10 -66.52 -11.29
CA ALA A 12 46.08 -65.46 -11.43
C ALA A 12 45.62 -64.41 -12.45
N GLU A 13 45.05 -64.80 -13.60
CA GLU A 13 44.39 -63.90 -14.56
C GLU A 13 43.16 -63.20 -13.95
N ARG A 14 42.37 -63.91 -13.13
CA ARG A 14 41.29 -63.29 -12.33
C ARG A 14 41.80 -62.31 -11.25
N ARG A 15 43.06 -62.41 -10.84
CA ARG A 15 43.71 -61.51 -9.86
C ARG A 15 44.48 -60.36 -10.53
N THR A 16 45.06 -60.56 -11.71
CA THR A 16 45.85 -59.55 -12.44
C THR A 16 44.99 -58.61 -13.28
N VAL A 17 43.81 -59.06 -13.75
CA VAL A 17 42.79 -58.17 -14.31
C VAL A 17 42.03 -57.55 -13.13
N GLY A 18 42.61 -56.50 -12.54
CA GLY A 18 42.09 -55.72 -11.42
C GLY A 18 40.78 -54.98 -11.70
N PHE A 19 39.70 -55.72 -11.98
CA PHE A 19 38.35 -55.19 -12.07
C PHE A 19 37.32 -56.22 -11.60
N LYS A 20 37.28 -56.48 -10.28
CA LYS A 20 36.12 -57.12 -9.63
C LYS A 20 34.86 -56.23 -9.62
N GLY A 21 34.96 -54.98 -10.05
CA GLY A 21 33.85 -54.01 -10.05
C GLY A 21 32.79 -54.19 -11.14
N GLY A 22 33.01 -55.10 -12.12
CA GLY A 22 32.09 -55.28 -13.25
C GLY A 22 30.83 -56.10 -12.95
N SER A 23 30.80 -56.90 -11.88
CA SER A 23 29.74 -57.89 -11.62
C SER A 23 29.18 -57.88 -10.19
N ASP A 24 29.56 -56.92 -9.33
CA ASP A 24 29.03 -56.83 -7.97
C ASP A 24 27.59 -56.25 -7.99
N PRO A 25 26.56 -57.02 -7.55
CA PRO A 25 25.18 -56.55 -7.51
C PRO A 25 25.00 -55.29 -6.66
N LYS A 26 25.83 -55.09 -5.62
CA LYS A 26 25.76 -53.93 -4.73
C LYS A 26 26.21 -52.65 -5.43
N TRP A 27 27.25 -52.73 -6.25
CA TRP A 27 27.75 -51.61 -7.03
C TRP A 27 26.75 -51.16 -8.09
N LYS A 28 26.14 -52.13 -8.80
CA LYS A 28 25.07 -51.84 -9.76
C LYS A 28 23.88 -51.13 -9.10
N ARG A 29 23.46 -51.58 -7.91
CA ARG A 29 22.38 -50.94 -7.13
C ARG A 29 22.74 -49.50 -6.76
N TRP A 30 23.98 -49.25 -6.35
CA TRP A 30 24.44 -47.89 -6.02
C TRP A 30 24.43 -46.95 -7.21
N ILE A 31 24.93 -47.39 -8.38
CA ILE A 31 24.87 -46.59 -9.61
C ILE A 31 23.42 -46.24 -9.96
N ILE A 32 22.48 -47.18 -9.80
CA ILE A 32 21.05 -46.92 -10.04
C ILE A 32 20.50 -45.88 -9.06
N ILE A 33 20.85 -45.98 -7.76
CA ILE A 33 20.42 -44.99 -6.75
C ILE A 33 20.96 -43.59 -7.11
N LEU A 34 22.26 -43.49 -7.41
CA LEU A 34 22.88 -42.23 -7.82
C LEU A 34 22.22 -41.67 -9.09
N LEU A 35 21.99 -42.52 -10.10
CA LEU A 35 21.30 -42.12 -11.33
C LEU A 35 19.90 -41.55 -11.03
N CYS A 36 19.13 -42.20 -10.16
CA CYS A 36 17.82 -41.68 -9.76
C CYS A 36 17.92 -40.32 -9.04
N LEU A 37 18.91 -40.15 -8.16
CA LEU A 37 19.13 -38.88 -7.46
C LEU A 37 19.60 -37.76 -8.42
N GLU A 38 20.50 -38.07 -9.36
CA GLU A 38 20.98 -37.12 -10.38
C GLU A 38 19.85 -36.71 -11.33
N VAL A 39 19.03 -37.67 -11.78
CA VAL A 39 17.85 -37.38 -12.63
C VAL A 39 16.83 -36.54 -11.88
N LEU A 40 16.53 -36.87 -10.61
CA LEU A 40 15.63 -36.06 -9.79
C LEU A 40 16.15 -34.64 -9.61
N TYR A 41 17.45 -34.49 -9.33
CA TYR A 41 18.10 -33.19 -9.22
C TYR A 41 18.01 -32.39 -10.53
N ILE A 42 18.28 -33.02 -11.68
CA ILE A 42 18.15 -32.38 -13.00
C ILE A 42 16.71 -31.91 -13.23
N ILE A 43 15.69 -32.71 -12.93
CA ILE A 43 14.29 -32.29 -13.07
C ILE A 43 14.02 -31.04 -12.22
N ILE A 44 14.48 -31.03 -10.98
CA ILE A 44 14.31 -29.88 -10.08
C ILE A 44 15.09 -28.66 -10.58
N GLU A 45 16.33 -28.82 -11.05
CA GLU A 45 17.17 -27.73 -11.58
C GLU A 45 16.64 -27.14 -12.88
N PHE A 46 16.22 -27.96 -13.84
CA PHE A 46 15.58 -27.47 -15.06
C PHE A 46 14.28 -26.74 -14.73
N SER A 47 13.49 -27.25 -13.78
CA SER A 47 12.29 -26.56 -13.30
C SER A 47 12.64 -25.23 -12.62
N PHE A 48 13.68 -25.19 -11.80
CA PHE A 48 14.17 -23.99 -11.16
C PHE A 48 14.68 -22.96 -12.18
N ASN A 49 15.48 -23.39 -13.16
CA ASN A 49 16.07 -22.54 -14.19
C ASN A 49 14.99 -21.81 -15.01
N ALA A 50 13.95 -22.51 -15.46
CA ALA A 50 12.83 -21.84 -16.14
C ALA A 50 12.02 -20.93 -15.20
N ALA A 51 11.84 -21.29 -13.93
CA ALA A 51 11.09 -20.47 -12.96
C ALA A 51 11.84 -19.17 -12.69
N LEU A 52 13.14 -19.29 -12.42
CA LEU A 52 14.05 -18.16 -12.27
C LEU A 52 14.06 -17.31 -13.53
N LEU A 53 14.11 -17.87 -14.74
CA LEU A 53 14.07 -17.07 -15.97
C LEU A 53 12.73 -16.34 -16.16
N ASN A 54 11.61 -16.96 -15.80
CA ASN A 54 10.29 -16.33 -15.88
C ASN A 54 10.17 -15.16 -14.88
N VAL A 55 10.61 -15.33 -13.63
CA VAL A 55 10.65 -14.25 -12.64
C VAL A 55 11.66 -13.17 -13.04
N ALA A 56 12.87 -13.57 -13.44
CA ALA A 56 13.94 -12.69 -13.88
C ALA A 56 13.68 -12.00 -15.23
N SER A 57 12.72 -12.45 -16.04
CA SER A 57 12.28 -11.68 -17.23
C SER A 57 11.07 -10.80 -16.94
N GLY A 58 10.46 -10.91 -15.75
CA GLY A 58 9.32 -10.11 -15.30
C GLY A 58 7.96 -10.67 -15.70
N VAL A 59 7.88 -11.98 -15.98
CA VAL A 59 6.61 -12.70 -16.21
C VAL A 59 5.81 -12.69 -14.90
N PHE A 60 6.53 -12.84 -13.79
CA PHE A 60 6.01 -12.76 -12.43
C PHE A 60 6.74 -11.61 -11.70
N PRO A 61 6.12 -10.42 -11.58
CA PRO A 61 6.77 -9.24 -11.02
C PRO A 61 6.70 -9.12 -9.49
N ASP A 62 6.26 -10.16 -8.77
CA ASP A 62 6.01 -10.10 -7.32
C ASP A 62 7.32 -10.12 -6.50
N PRO A 63 7.62 -9.12 -5.65
CA PRO A 63 8.83 -9.08 -4.84
C PRO A 63 9.03 -10.32 -3.94
N GLU A 64 7.95 -10.90 -3.40
CA GLU A 64 8.02 -12.08 -2.52
C GLU A 64 8.51 -13.34 -3.28
N SER A 65 8.31 -13.36 -4.60
CA SER A 65 8.79 -14.45 -5.45
C SER A 65 10.32 -14.45 -5.63
N LEU A 66 10.98 -13.29 -5.50
CA LEU A 66 12.43 -13.20 -5.74
C LEU A 66 13.23 -13.82 -4.58
N ASP A 67 12.88 -13.51 -3.33
CA ASP A 67 13.58 -13.99 -2.14
C ASP A 67 13.47 -15.52 -1.99
N THR A 68 12.29 -16.05 -2.27
CA THR A 68 12.03 -17.50 -2.21
C THR A 68 12.81 -18.26 -3.27
N ILE A 69 12.87 -17.72 -4.48
CA ILE A 69 13.67 -18.27 -5.59
C ILE A 69 15.16 -18.14 -5.31
N GLU A 70 15.62 -17.03 -4.74
CA GLU A 70 17.03 -16.83 -4.37
C GLU A 70 17.50 -17.91 -3.38
N MET A 71 16.75 -18.12 -2.30
CA MET A 71 17.08 -19.15 -1.30
C MET A 71 17.12 -20.54 -1.94
N ALA A 72 16.14 -20.87 -2.79
CA ALA A 72 16.10 -22.15 -3.48
C ALA A 72 17.31 -22.34 -4.42
N GLY A 73 17.69 -21.32 -5.17
CA GLY A 73 18.83 -21.34 -6.07
C GLY A 73 20.16 -21.57 -5.36
N ARG A 74 20.35 -20.96 -4.18
CA ARG A 74 21.56 -21.16 -3.36
C ARG A 74 21.66 -22.61 -2.86
N ILE A 75 20.55 -23.17 -2.38
CA ILE A 75 20.50 -24.57 -1.91
C ILE A 75 20.76 -25.54 -3.06
N LEU A 76 20.12 -25.32 -4.21
CA LEU A 76 20.24 -26.17 -5.40
C LEU A 76 21.67 -26.16 -5.97
N SER A 77 22.30 -24.98 -6.06
CA SER A 77 23.72 -24.84 -6.39
C SER A 77 24.62 -25.64 -5.44
N GLY A 78 24.29 -25.62 -4.14
CA GLY A 78 24.93 -26.42 -3.11
C GLY A 78 24.82 -27.92 -3.31
N VAL A 79 23.66 -28.41 -3.72
CA VAL A 79 23.43 -29.83 -4.07
C VAL A 79 24.24 -30.22 -5.31
N GLY A 80 24.23 -29.39 -6.36
CA GLY A 80 25.03 -29.60 -7.57
C GLY A 80 26.54 -29.66 -7.27
N PHE A 81 27.02 -28.73 -6.44
CA PHE A 81 28.40 -28.74 -5.95
C PHE A 81 28.69 -29.98 -5.09
N GLY A 82 27.74 -30.42 -4.26
CA GLY A 82 27.83 -31.65 -3.48
C GLY A 82 28.05 -32.87 -4.36
N PHE A 83 27.29 -32.99 -5.47
CA PHE A 83 27.54 -34.04 -6.46
C PHE A 83 28.91 -33.91 -7.11
N LEU A 84 29.36 -32.69 -7.44
CA LEU A 84 30.71 -32.42 -7.98
C LEU A 84 31.80 -32.93 -7.03
N VAL A 85 31.77 -32.50 -5.77
CA VAL A 85 32.72 -32.90 -4.73
C VAL A 85 32.66 -34.40 -4.48
N TYR A 86 31.46 -34.97 -4.36
CA TYR A 86 31.27 -36.41 -4.22
C TYR A 86 31.94 -37.20 -5.37
N GLY A 87 31.78 -36.72 -6.61
CA GLY A 87 32.41 -37.33 -7.78
C GLY A 87 33.95 -37.37 -7.69
N ILE A 88 34.58 -36.30 -7.20
CA ILE A 88 36.04 -36.24 -7.02
C ILE A 88 36.50 -37.26 -5.96
N PHE A 89 35.84 -37.33 -4.81
CA PHE A 89 36.21 -38.24 -3.73
C PHE A 89 35.90 -39.71 -4.04
N ALA A 90 34.79 -40.00 -4.72
CA ALA A 90 34.42 -41.34 -5.15
C ALA A 90 35.49 -41.95 -6.08
N LEU A 91 36.13 -41.14 -6.94
CA LEU A 91 37.21 -41.58 -7.82
C LEU A 91 38.50 -41.95 -7.07
N LYS A 92 38.79 -41.29 -5.94
CA LYS A 92 40.03 -41.48 -5.17
C LYS A 92 40.05 -42.79 -4.36
N TYR A 93 38.89 -43.34 -3.99
CA TYR A 93 38.80 -44.55 -3.15
C TYR A 93 38.41 -45.82 -3.94
N LYS A 94 38.72 -45.85 -5.23
CA LYS A 94 38.33 -46.82 -6.28
C LYS A 94 38.30 -48.30 -5.88
N ASP A 95 39.22 -48.77 -5.04
CA ASP A 95 39.31 -50.18 -4.64
C ASP A 95 38.39 -50.56 -3.46
N ARG A 96 37.74 -49.59 -2.82
CA ARG A 96 36.79 -49.76 -1.69
C ARG A 96 35.38 -49.22 -2.00
N VAL A 97 35.11 -48.96 -3.28
CA VAL A 97 33.91 -48.27 -3.79
C VAL A 97 32.63 -49.13 -3.78
N CYS A 98 32.71 -50.44 -3.54
CA CYS A 98 31.57 -51.36 -3.63
C CYS A 98 30.66 -51.43 -2.38
N ASP A 99 30.94 -50.71 -1.29
CA ASP A 99 30.07 -50.71 -0.11
C ASP A 99 29.06 -49.55 -0.14
N VAL A 100 27.80 -49.87 -0.46
CA VAL A 100 26.66 -48.95 -0.48
C VAL A 100 26.58 -48.14 0.81
N LYS A 101 26.75 -48.77 1.97
CA LYS A 101 26.61 -48.07 3.27
C LYS A 101 27.62 -46.94 3.40
N ARG A 102 28.88 -47.23 3.04
CA ARG A 102 29.96 -46.25 3.10
C ARG A 102 29.75 -45.12 2.10
N GLN A 103 29.29 -45.43 0.90
CA GLN A 103 29.00 -44.41 -0.12
C GLN A 103 27.84 -43.50 0.29
N THR A 104 26.79 -44.07 0.88
CA THR A 104 25.68 -43.30 1.46
C THR A 104 26.19 -42.39 2.59
N VAL A 105 26.97 -42.90 3.54
CA VAL A 105 27.55 -42.08 4.61
C VAL A 105 28.42 -40.95 4.06
N MET A 106 29.24 -41.24 3.04
CA MET A 106 30.07 -40.21 2.41
C MET A 106 29.22 -39.13 1.70
N LEU A 107 28.19 -39.53 0.96
CA LEU A 107 27.28 -38.59 0.30
C LEU A 107 26.52 -37.74 1.34
N CYS A 108 25.97 -38.36 2.39
CA CYS A 108 25.28 -37.68 3.48
C CYS A 108 26.20 -36.77 4.30
N ALA A 109 27.51 -37.08 4.39
CA ALA A 109 28.48 -36.20 5.02
C ALA A 109 28.83 -35.02 4.10
N ILE A 110 29.09 -35.26 2.80
CA ILE A 110 29.49 -34.21 1.86
C ILE A 110 28.36 -33.21 1.60
N MET A 111 27.11 -33.66 1.47
CA MET A 111 26.02 -32.81 1.00
C MET A 111 25.75 -31.59 1.90
N PRO A 112 25.61 -31.72 3.23
CA PRO A 112 25.38 -30.55 4.10
C PRO A 112 26.55 -29.56 4.07
N PHE A 113 27.80 -30.05 4.08
CA PHE A 113 28.97 -29.18 3.97
C PHE A 113 29.03 -28.47 2.62
N ALA A 114 28.69 -29.15 1.53
CA ALA A 114 28.66 -28.57 0.19
C ALA A 114 27.59 -27.49 0.07
N ILE A 115 26.38 -27.73 0.62
CA ILE A 115 25.31 -26.74 0.66
C ILE A 115 25.72 -25.51 1.47
N MET A 116 26.23 -25.72 2.68
CA MET A 116 26.70 -24.64 3.55
C MET A 116 27.83 -23.83 2.91
N PHE A 117 28.81 -24.52 2.31
CA PHE A 117 29.93 -23.88 1.64
C PHE A 117 29.47 -23.05 0.44
N MET A 118 28.63 -23.61 -0.44
CA MET A 118 28.16 -22.89 -1.62
C MET A 118 27.27 -21.70 -1.26
N TYR A 119 26.40 -21.87 -0.27
CA TYR A 119 25.57 -20.79 0.23
C TYR A 119 26.44 -19.61 0.69
N ALA A 120 27.43 -19.88 1.56
CA ALA A 120 28.36 -18.86 2.05
C ALA A 120 29.22 -18.27 0.91
N ALA A 121 29.67 -19.11 -0.04
CA ALA A 121 30.48 -18.64 -1.16
C ALA A 121 29.70 -17.70 -2.10
N GLN A 122 28.43 -18.01 -2.40
CA GLN A 122 27.56 -17.13 -3.18
C GLN A 122 27.20 -15.86 -2.42
N GLU A 123 26.95 -15.96 -1.11
CA GLU A 123 26.68 -14.81 -0.25
C GLU A 123 27.87 -13.85 -0.22
N ILE A 124 29.09 -14.34 0.04
CA ILE A 124 30.31 -13.53 0.03
C ILE A 124 30.54 -12.93 -1.37
N LEU A 125 30.36 -13.71 -2.43
CA LEU A 125 30.54 -13.22 -3.80
C LEU A 125 29.58 -12.08 -4.13
N ILE A 126 28.30 -12.21 -3.77
CA ILE A 126 27.29 -11.22 -4.11
C ILE A 126 27.40 -10.02 -3.17
N GLU A 127 27.38 -10.22 -1.86
CA GLU A 127 27.34 -9.15 -0.87
C GLU A 127 28.69 -8.45 -0.72
N GLU A 128 29.74 -9.20 -0.34
CA GLU A 128 31.02 -8.59 0.03
C GLU A 128 31.88 -8.23 -1.19
N VAL A 129 31.85 -9.05 -2.24
CA VAL A 129 32.74 -8.86 -3.41
C VAL A 129 32.12 -7.94 -4.45
N LEU A 130 30.82 -8.04 -4.72
CA LEU A 130 30.17 -7.27 -5.79
C LEU A 130 29.37 -6.07 -5.26
N VAL A 131 28.48 -6.26 -4.28
CA VAL A 131 27.58 -5.19 -3.78
C VAL A 131 28.35 -4.17 -2.94
N GLU A 132 29.12 -4.60 -1.93
CA GLU A 132 29.85 -3.66 -1.07
C GLU A 132 30.96 -2.89 -1.81
N ASN A 133 31.56 -3.50 -2.83
CA ASN A 133 32.59 -2.86 -3.66
C ASN A 133 32.02 -2.01 -4.82
N SER A 134 30.70 -2.00 -5.03
CA SER A 134 30.09 -1.19 -6.09
C SER A 134 30.28 0.30 -5.84
N SER A 135 30.46 1.08 -6.92
CA SER A 135 30.62 2.52 -6.83
C SER A 135 29.29 3.23 -6.55
N ASP A 136 29.35 4.49 -6.10
CA ASP A 136 28.12 5.27 -5.88
C ASP A 136 27.38 5.55 -7.20
N GLU A 137 28.10 5.65 -8.32
CA GLU A 137 27.50 5.75 -9.66
C GLU A 137 26.76 4.46 -10.04
N GLU A 138 27.36 3.28 -9.78
CA GLU A 138 26.74 1.98 -10.06
C GLU A 138 25.47 1.77 -9.23
N ARG A 139 25.53 2.11 -7.93
CA ARG A 139 24.37 2.04 -7.02
C ARG A 139 23.25 2.96 -7.48
N PHE A 140 23.59 4.21 -7.79
CA PHE A 140 22.63 5.19 -8.31
C PHE A 140 22.00 4.72 -9.62
N ALA A 141 22.80 4.20 -10.56
CA ALA A 141 22.34 3.67 -11.83
C ALA A 141 21.40 2.47 -11.63
N ALA A 142 21.79 1.50 -10.79
CA ALA A 142 21.03 0.29 -10.54
C ALA A 142 19.62 0.59 -10.00
N THR A 143 19.47 1.61 -9.13
CA THR A 143 18.17 2.06 -8.63
C THR A 143 17.20 2.37 -9.77
N TYR A 144 17.65 3.09 -10.80
CA TYR A 144 16.80 3.41 -11.95
C TYR A 144 16.65 2.26 -12.94
N LEU A 145 17.73 1.51 -13.21
CA LEU A 145 17.72 0.43 -14.20
C LEU A 145 16.72 -0.67 -13.85
N ASN A 146 16.53 -0.95 -12.55
CA ASN A 146 15.51 -1.90 -12.09
C ASN A 146 14.08 -1.44 -12.39
N MET A 147 13.82 -0.12 -12.38
CA MET A 147 12.51 0.45 -12.74
C MET A 147 12.24 0.45 -14.25
N VAL A 148 13.28 0.36 -15.07
CA VAL A 148 13.18 0.44 -16.53
C VAL A 148 12.86 -0.91 -17.16
N ARG A 149 13.25 -2.01 -16.53
CA ARG A 149 13.03 -3.36 -17.07
C ARG A 149 11.55 -3.67 -17.40
N PRO A 150 10.55 -3.35 -16.55
CA PRO A 150 9.14 -3.51 -16.90
C PRO A 150 8.74 -2.70 -18.15
N ALA A 151 9.33 -1.51 -18.35
CA ALA A 151 9.08 -0.66 -19.51
C ALA A 151 9.57 -1.31 -20.81
N ILE A 152 10.70 -2.03 -20.76
CA ILE A 152 11.23 -2.76 -21.92
C ILE A 152 10.32 -3.94 -22.24
N ARG A 153 9.93 -4.72 -21.22
CA ARG A 153 9.08 -5.91 -21.39
C ARG A 153 7.74 -5.58 -22.02
N ASN A 154 7.04 -4.56 -21.50
CA ASN A 154 5.72 -4.19 -22.01
C ASN A 154 5.79 -3.36 -23.31
N GLY A 155 6.98 -3.05 -23.82
CA GLY A 155 7.18 -2.28 -25.06
C GLY A 155 6.98 -0.78 -24.92
N THR A 156 6.90 -0.25 -23.69
CA THR A 156 6.86 1.20 -23.42
C THR A 156 8.21 1.85 -23.73
N LEU A 157 9.31 1.16 -23.41
CA LEU A 157 10.67 1.55 -23.79
C LEU A 157 11.19 0.57 -24.84
N ILE A 158 11.48 1.08 -26.03
CA ILE A 158 12.09 0.31 -27.10
C ILE A 158 13.59 0.63 -27.13
N LEU A 159 14.41 -0.41 -27.09
CA LEU A 159 15.86 -0.29 -27.16
C LEU A 159 16.32 -0.35 -28.62
N GLU A 160 17.24 0.55 -28.98
CA GLU A 160 17.81 0.62 -30.32
C GLU A 160 18.57 -0.68 -30.64
N ASP A 161 18.36 -1.21 -31.85
CA ASP A 161 18.95 -2.45 -32.36
C ASP A 161 18.63 -3.73 -31.56
N VAL A 162 17.64 -3.70 -30.66
CA VAL A 162 17.17 -4.89 -29.93
C VAL A 162 15.82 -5.35 -30.51
N PRO A 163 15.70 -6.59 -31.05
CA PRO A 163 14.47 -7.11 -31.65
C PRO A 163 13.44 -7.56 -30.59
N ILE A 164 13.10 -6.67 -29.66
CA ILE A 164 12.14 -6.89 -28.58
C ILE A 164 10.84 -6.14 -28.87
N THR A 165 9.72 -6.85 -28.86
CA THR A 165 8.37 -6.29 -28.94
C THR A 165 7.52 -6.93 -27.86
N GLN A 166 6.35 -6.35 -27.55
CA GLN A 166 5.42 -6.94 -26.59
C GLN A 166 4.96 -8.34 -27.03
N GLU A 167 4.73 -8.58 -28.33
CA GLU A 167 4.30 -9.88 -28.85
C GLU A 167 5.41 -10.92 -28.83
N THR A 168 6.67 -10.48 -28.92
CA THR A 168 7.83 -11.37 -28.90
C THR A 168 8.48 -11.48 -27.52
N SER A 169 7.98 -10.77 -26.49
CA SER A 169 8.66 -10.68 -25.19
C SER A 169 8.82 -12.03 -24.50
N ASP A 170 7.90 -12.97 -24.75
CA ASP A 170 7.91 -14.28 -24.12
C ASP A 170 8.78 -15.32 -24.85
N ARG A 171 9.43 -14.92 -25.97
CA ARG A 171 10.42 -15.76 -26.65
C ARG A 171 11.63 -16.03 -25.75
N PRO A 172 12.24 -17.21 -25.80
CA PRO A 172 13.35 -17.58 -24.92
C PRO A 172 14.54 -16.61 -24.98
N GLU A 173 14.93 -16.13 -26.16
CA GLU A 173 16.01 -15.16 -26.35
C GLU A 173 15.72 -13.82 -25.68
N ASN A 174 14.45 -13.41 -25.74
CA ASN A 174 13.97 -12.14 -25.22
C ASN A 174 13.86 -12.19 -23.69
N LYS A 175 13.44 -13.34 -23.13
CA LYS A 175 13.48 -13.59 -21.68
C LYS A 175 14.91 -13.59 -21.15
N ALA A 176 15.84 -14.27 -21.82
CA ALA A 176 17.25 -14.27 -21.45
C ALA A 176 17.84 -12.85 -21.47
N PHE A 177 17.52 -12.07 -22.50
CA PHE A 177 17.91 -10.66 -22.57
C PHE A 177 17.34 -9.85 -21.40
N LEU A 178 16.03 -9.92 -21.15
CA LEU A 178 15.37 -9.18 -20.07
C LEU A 178 15.93 -9.54 -18.69
N ALA A 179 16.33 -10.79 -18.48
CA ALA A 179 16.94 -11.27 -17.24
C ALA A 179 18.30 -10.65 -16.93
N ILE A 180 19.05 -10.24 -17.95
CA ILE A 180 20.35 -9.59 -17.79
C ILE A 180 20.35 -8.12 -18.21
N ALA A 181 19.20 -7.57 -18.60
CA ALA A 181 19.09 -6.23 -19.19
C ALA A 181 19.62 -5.14 -18.26
N GLY A 182 19.37 -5.24 -16.95
CA GLY A 182 19.93 -4.30 -15.96
C GLY A 182 21.46 -4.27 -16.01
N MET A 183 22.10 -5.45 -15.95
CA MET A 183 23.55 -5.57 -16.00
C MET A 183 24.15 -5.08 -17.33
N LEU A 184 23.48 -5.39 -18.46
CA LEU A 184 23.88 -4.90 -19.78
C LEU A 184 23.81 -3.37 -19.87
N MET A 185 22.73 -2.78 -19.36
CA MET A 185 22.54 -1.34 -19.38
C MET A 185 23.49 -0.61 -18.43
N ALA A 186 23.79 -1.20 -17.27
CA ALA A 186 24.76 -0.67 -16.32
C ALA A 186 26.18 -0.63 -16.90
N SER A 187 26.48 -1.50 -17.88
CA SER A 187 27.77 -1.54 -18.57
C SER A 187 27.94 -0.46 -19.65
N ASN A 188 26.94 0.41 -19.84
CA ASN A 188 26.96 1.44 -20.88
C ASN A 188 26.74 2.83 -20.28
N ASP A 189 27.82 3.63 -20.21
CA ASP A 189 27.80 4.97 -19.60
C ASP A 189 26.75 5.89 -20.20
N LYS A 190 26.48 5.80 -21.52
CA LYS A 190 25.45 6.62 -22.18
C LYS A 190 24.05 6.27 -21.69
N VAL A 191 23.81 5.01 -21.36
CA VAL A 191 22.53 4.54 -20.83
C VAL A 191 22.40 4.97 -19.37
N VAL A 192 23.44 4.73 -18.56
CA VAL A 192 23.51 5.14 -17.15
C VAL A 192 23.29 6.64 -16.97
N ASP A 193 23.87 7.47 -17.82
CA ASP A 193 23.68 8.92 -17.76
C ASP A 193 22.27 9.35 -18.16
N ARG A 194 21.66 8.67 -19.13
CA ARG A 194 20.41 9.12 -19.76
C ARG A 194 19.17 8.67 -18.99
N ILE A 195 19.19 7.47 -18.41
CA ILE A 195 18.04 6.88 -17.72
C ILE A 195 17.51 7.77 -16.59
N PRO A 196 18.33 8.31 -15.66
CA PRO A 196 17.85 9.16 -14.56
C PRO A 196 17.12 10.42 -15.03
N ARG A 197 17.51 10.97 -16.19
CA ARG A 197 16.88 12.17 -16.78
C ARG A 197 15.53 11.89 -17.43
N GLU A 198 15.27 10.64 -17.79
CA GLU A 198 14.10 10.22 -18.55
C GLU A 198 13.17 9.33 -17.73
N ILE A 199 13.54 8.99 -16.49
CA ILE A 199 12.80 8.05 -15.66
C ILE A 199 11.37 8.49 -15.43
N GLU A 200 11.12 9.78 -15.20
CA GLU A 200 9.76 10.31 -15.00
C GLU A 200 8.89 10.08 -16.24
N ASN A 201 9.47 10.22 -17.43
CA ASN A 201 8.76 9.96 -18.68
C ASN A 201 8.51 8.46 -18.89
N ILE A 202 9.50 7.61 -18.53
CA ILE A 202 9.40 6.15 -18.67
C ILE A 202 8.35 5.60 -17.69
N VAL A 203 8.45 5.93 -16.41
CA VAL A 203 7.50 5.56 -15.36
C VAL A 203 6.12 6.14 -15.65
N GLY A 204 6.05 7.40 -16.05
CA GLY A 204 4.81 8.05 -16.50
C GLY A 204 4.11 7.28 -17.62
N ALA A 205 4.85 6.91 -18.67
CA ALA A 205 4.29 6.16 -19.77
C ALA A 205 3.79 4.76 -19.35
N MET A 206 4.52 4.06 -18.46
CA MET A 206 4.09 2.76 -17.93
C MET A 206 2.81 2.87 -17.09
N VAL A 207 2.78 3.82 -16.15
CA VAL A 207 1.66 4.01 -15.23
C VAL A 207 0.41 4.47 -15.98
N HIS A 208 0.55 5.37 -16.94
CA HIS A 208 -0.56 5.77 -17.82
C HIS A 208 -1.10 4.63 -18.66
N ARG A 209 -0.21 3.79 -19.21
CA ARG A 209 -0.62 2.63 -19.98
C ARG A 209 -1.43 1.66 -19.13
N LYS A 210 -0.94 1.35 -17.93
CA LYS A 210 -1.66 0.50 -16.97
C LYS A 210 -3.03 1.08 -16.62
N ALA A 211 -3.11 2.39 -16.40
CA ALA A 211 -4.38 3.07 -16.14
C ALA A 211 -5.36 2.95 -17.32
N LEU A 212 -4.87 2.99 -18.56
CA LEU A 212 -5.70 2.81 -19.75
C LEU A 212 -6.15 1.35 -19.96
N GLU A 213 -5.29 0.39 -19.64
CA GLU A 213 -5.63 -1.04 -19.69
C GLU A 213 -6.76 -1.37 -18.71
N SER A 214 -6.82 -0.70 -17.55
CA SER A 214 -7.90 -0.85 -16.58
C SER A 214 -9.03 0.19 -16.73
N GLN A 215 -9.05 0.98 -17.80
CA GLN A 215 -10.00 2.10 -17.97
C GLN A 215 -11.45 1.65 -17.85
N ASP A 216 -11.82 0.56 -18.53
CA ASP A 216 -13.20 0.08 -18.60
C ASP A 216 -13.70 -0.37 -17.22
N GLU A 217 -12.89 -1.15 -16.50
CA GLU A 217 -13.19 -1.63 -15.15
C GLU A 217 -13.36 -0.46 -14.16
N VAL A 218 -12.43 0.50 -14.20
CA VAL A 218 -12.46 1.67 -13.30
C VAL A 218 -13.65 2.59 -13.65
N TYR A 219 -13.97 2.75 -14.94
CA TYR A 219 -15.12 3.54 -15.37
C TYR A 219 -16.46 2.88 -15.00
N ASP A 220 -16.54 1.55 -15.05
CA ASP A 220 -17.70 0.79 -14.59
C ASP A 220 -17.94 1.00 -13.08
N GLY A 221 -16.88 0.94 -12.27
CA GLY A 221 -16.96 1.28 -10.84
C GLY A 221 -17.43 2.73 -10.60
N TYR A 222 -16.91 3.69 -11.37
CA TYR A 222 -17.37 5.08 -11.31
C TYR A 222 -18.86 5.21 -11.64
N LYS A 223 -19.37 4.55 -12.69
CA LYS A 223 -20.79 4.59 -13.06
C LYS A 223 -21.67 4.08 -11.93
N GLU A 224 -21.28 2.96 -11.32
CA GLU A 224 -22.04 2.35 -10.23
C GLU A 224 -22.14 3.29 -9.02
N VAL A 225 -21.01 3.87 -8.59
CA VAL A 225 -20.98 4.82 -7.47
C VAL A 225 -21.76 6.08 -7.81
N ASN A 226 -21.56 6.63 -9.00
CA ASN A 226 -22.27 7.82 -9.46
C ASN A 226 -23.79 7.57 -9.44
N GLN A 227 -24.26 6.39 -9.88
CA GLN A 227 -25.68 6.03 -9.81
C GLN A 227 -26.19 5.96 -8.37
N ARG A 228 -25.47 5.28 -7.47
CA ARG A 228 -25.83 5.23 -6.04
C ARG A 228 -25.91 6.63 -5.41
N ILE A 229 -24.97 7.51 -5.73
CA ILE A 229 -24.98 8.91 -5.26
C ILE A 229 -26.19 9.67 -5.80
N TYR A 230 -26.57 9.45 -7.07
CA TYR A 230 -27.78 10.05 -7.64
C TYR A 230 -29.05 9.55 -6.95
N ASP A 231 -29.17 8.25 -6.68
CA ASP A 231 -30.31 7.68 -5.97
C ASP A 231 -30.41 8.24 -4.55
N LEU A 232 -29.26 8.38 -3.86
CA LEU A 232 -29.18 9.04 -2.57
C LEU A 232 -29.60 10.52 -2.66
N TYR A 233 -29.18 11.24 -3.69
CA TYR A 233 -29.59 12.62 -3.90
C TYR A 233 -31.10 12.75 -4.20
N ILE A 234 -31.69 11.82 -4.96
CA ILE A 234 -33.13 11.78 -5.21
C ILE A 234 -33.88 11.56 -3.90
N ASN A 235 -33.47 10.59 -3.10
CA ASN A 235 -34.05 10.35 -1.77
C ASN A 235 -33.92 11.58 -0.86
N TYR A 236 -32.76 12.24 -0.88
CA TYR A 236 -32.53 13.50 -0.18
C TYR A 236 -33.48 14.62 -0.67
N ARG A 237 -33.62 14.79 -1.98
CA ARG A 237 -34.50 15.82 -2.59
C ARG A 237 -35.97 15.55 -2.29
N ASP A 238 -36.42 14.30 -2.43
CA ASP A 238 -37.81 13.91 -2.26
C ASP A 238 -38.21 13.92 -0.77
N GLY A 239 -37.26 13.59 0.11
CA GLY A 239 -37.38 13.80 1.54
C GLY A 239 -37.56 15.27 1.93
N MET A 240 -36.86 16.18 1.23
CA MET A 240 -37.09 17.63 1.40
C MET A 240 -38.43 18.10 0.82
N SER A 241 -38.85 17.60 -0.35
CA SER A 241 -40.12 18.04 -0.95
C SER A 241 -41.35 17.59 -0.17
N SER A 242 -41.26 16.45 0.54
CA SER A 242 -42.30 15.96 1.45
C SER A 242 -42.30 16.65 2.83
N MET A 243 -41.33 17.53 3.10
CA MET A 243 -41.18 18.17 4.40
C MET A 243 -42.37 19.07 4.80
N PRO A 244 -42.96 19.92 3.91
CA PRO A 244 -44.13 20.72 4.26
C PRO A 244 -45.32 19.86 4.72
N GLU A 245 -45.53 18.70 4.09
CA GLU A 245 -46.57 17.76 4.45
C GLU A 245 -46.31 17.10 5.80
N LYS A 246 -45.07 16.64 6.05
CA LYS A 246 -44.66 16.11 7.37
C LYS A 246 -44.81 17.14 8.48
N ILE A 247 -44.42 18.39 8.23
CA ILE A 247 -44.61 19.50 9.16
C ILE A 247 -46.10 19.73 9.41
N ASN A 248 -46.92 19.80 8.37
CA ASN A 248 -48.36 20.02 8.53
C ASN A 248 -49.04 18.88 9.31
N LYS A 249 -48.72 17.63 8.98
CA LYS A 249 -49.23 16.46 9.70
C LYS A 249 -48.84 16.47 11.18
N ALA A 250 -47.56 16.71 11.48
CA ALA A 250 -47.11 16.80 12.87
C ALA A 250 -47.68 18.03 13.59
N MET A 251 -47.91 19.14 12.87
CA MET A 251 -48.64 20.30 13.40
C MET A 251 -50.09 19.94 13.75
N ASP A 252 -50.78 19.17 12.91
CA ASP A 252 -52.17 18.75 13.14
C ASP A 252 -52.26 17.76 14.32
N GLU A 253 -51.34 16.80 14.40
CA GLU A 253 -51.19 15.90 15.55
C GLU A 253 -50.90 16.67 16.85
N MET A 254 -50.02 17.67 16.80
CA MET A 254 -49.75 18.53 17.95
C MET A 254 -50.98 19.36 18.35
N LYS A 255 -51.70 19.95 17.39
CA LYS A 255 -52.93 20.70 17.66
C LYS A 255 -54.01 19.83 18.31
N ALA A 256 -54.08 18.56 17.95
CA ALA A 256 -55.00 17.59 18.55
C ALA A 256 -54.55 17.12 19.96
N SER A 257 -53.32 17.40 20.37
CA SER A 257 -52.79 17.00 21.67
C SER A 257 -53.28 17.92 22.80
N ALA A 258 -53.59 17.33 23.97
CA ALA A 258 -53.91 18.10 25.18
C ALA A 258 -52.80 19.09 25.58
N PHE A 259 -51.56 18.77 25.20
CA PHE A 259 -50.39 19.63 25.40
C PHE A 259 -50.53 21.00 24.73
N TYR A 260 -51.00 21.07 23.48
CA TYR A 260 -51.10 22.34 22.75
C TYR A 260 -52.09 23.31 23.40
N HIS A 261 -53.19 22.78 23.95
CA HIS A 261 -54.19 23.56 24.69
C HIS A 261 -53.70 24.04 26.06
N ASP A 262 -52.87 23.25 26.74
CA ASP A 262 -52.30 23.60 28.05
C ASP A 262 -51.12 24.58 27.94
N LEU A 263 -50.39 24.54 26.82
CA LEU A 263 -49.19 25.34 26.58
C LEU A 263 -49.46 26.86 26.66
N ASP A 264 -50.59 27.33 26.16
CA ASP A 264 -50.98 28.75 26.19
C ASP A 264 -51.26 29.25 27.61
N SER A 265 -51.94 28.43 28.41
CA SER A 265 -52.21 28.69 29.82
C SER A 265 -50.90 28.75 30.62
N GLN A 266 -50.01 27.78 30.41
CA GLN A 266 -48.74 27.71 31.12
C GLN A 266 -47.79 28.88 30.76
N LEU A 267 -47.72 29.29 29.49
CA LEU A 267 -46.91 30.42 29.04
C LEU A 267 -47.38 31.75 29.65
N SER A 268 -48.70 31.92 29.77
CA SER A 268 -49.33 33.10 30.40
C SER A 268 -49.09 33.13 31.92
N GLN A 269 -49.17 31.98 32.59
CA GLN A 269 -48.85 31.86 34.01
C GLN A 269 -47.37 32.12 34.30
N ALA A 270 -46.46 31.69 33.42
CA ALA A 270 -45.03 31.84 33.61
C ALA A 270 -44.58 33.31 33.68
N TYR A 271 -45.06 34.17 32.76
CA TYR A 271 -44.75 35.61 32.82
C TYR A 271 -45.39 36.27 34.04
N THR A 272 -46.63 35.89 34.37
CA THR A 272 -47.33 36.43 35.54
C THR A 272 -46.57 36.12 36.83
N SER A 273 -46.10 34.88 36.99
CA SER A 273 -45.28 34.45 38.12
C SER A 273 -43.92 35.16 38.18
N TYR A 274 -43.26 35.34 37.03
CA TYR A 274 -42.04 36.13 36.94
C TYR A 274 -42.29 37.60 37.32
N ALA A 275 -43.31 38.24 36.76
CA ALA A 275 -43.62 39.64 37.01
C ALA A 275 -43.99 39.88 38.47
N SER A 276 -44.74 38.96 39.10
CA SER A 276 -45.02 39.01 40.54
C SER A 276 -43.76 38.81 41.38
N GLY A 277 -42.88 37.87 41.00
CA GLY A 277 -41.60 37.63 41.69
C GLY A 277 -40.62 38.79 41.53
N ALA A 278 -40.60 39.43 40.35
CA ALA A 278 -39.76 40.61 40.11
C ALA A 278 -40.29 41.80 40.91
N LYS A 279 -41.61 41.98 40.96
CA LYS A 279 -42.27 43.00 41.78
C LYS A 279 -41.99 42.81 43.27
N SER A 280 -42.09 41.58 43.80
CA SER A 280 -41.78 41.33 45.22
C SER A 280 -40.31 41.59 45.56
N VAL A 281 -39.38 41.28 44.65
CA VAL A 281 -37.96 41.65 44.81
C VAL A 281 -37.76 43.16 44.75
N TYR A 282 -38.48 43.89 43.88
CA TYR A 282 -38.45 45.35 43.85
C TYR A 282 -38.99 46.01 45.11
N GLU A 283 -40.12 45.52 45.61
CA GLU A 283 -40.72 45.98 46.86
C GLU A 283 -39.79 45.70 48.05
N ALA A 284 -39.10 44.57 48.05
CA ALA A 284 -38.08 44.24 49.05
C ALA A 284 -36.87 45.19 49.00
N ILE A 285 -36.40 45.58 47.80
CA ILE A 285 -35.28 46.52 47.62
C ILE A 285 -35.66 47.97 47.96
N GLY A 286 -36.90 48.37 47.69
CA GLY A 286 -37.41 49.73 47.94
C GLY A 286 -37.76 49.99 49.40
N SER A 287 -38.06 48.95 50.17
CA SER A 287 -38.21 49.05 51.63
C SER A 287 -36.82 49.18 52.25
N LYS A 288 -36.55 50.23 53.05
CA LYS A 288 -35.29 50.36 53.83
C LYS A 288 -35.17 49.30 54.95
N THR A 289 -35.85 48.17 54.80
CA THR A 289 -35.87 47.02 55.70
C THR A 289 -34.78 46.06 55.25
N PHE A 290 -33.85 45.79 56.15
CA PHE A 290 -32.70 44.91 55.99
C PHE A 290 -32.98 43.66 55.13
N PHE A 291 -32.18 43.48 54.08
CA PHE A 291 -32.16 42.25 53.28
C PHE A 291 -31.52 41.14 54.13
N TYR A 292 -32.33 40.26 54.71
CA TYR A 292 -31.89 38.91 55.05
C TYR A 292 -31.90 38.09 53.75
N PRO A 293 -30.76 37.56 53.27
CA PRO A 293 -30.75 36.81 52.03
C PRO A 293 -31.46 35.48 52.23
N TYR A 294 -32.66 35.32 51.66
CA TYR A 294 -33.25 34.01 51.43
C TYR A 294 -32.44 33.29 50.34
N TYR A 295 -31.41 32.54 50.75
CA TYR A 295 -30.73 31.58 49.87
C TYR A 295 -31.51 30.27 49.85
N VAL A 296 -31.83 29.80 48.64
CA VAL A 296 -32.34 28.44 48.40
C VAL A 296 -31.25 27.45 48.78
N ALA A 297 -31.47 26.70 49.85
CA ALA A 297 -30.53 25.71 50.40
C ALA A 297 -30.44 24.46 49.52
N GLY A 298 -29.71 24.56 48.41
CA GLY A 298 -29.15 23.41 47.70
C GLY A 298 -27.78 23.08 48.27
N SER A 299 -27.68 22.01 49.05
CA SER A 299 -26.48 21.51 49.76
C SER A 299 -25.94 22.42 50.88
N CYS A 300 -25.67 21.86 52.07
CA CYS A 300 -24.92 22.56 53.12
C CYS A 300 -23.51 22.83 52.57
N ASN A 301 -23.31 24.03 52.04
CA ASN A 301 -22.00 24.46 51.58
C ASN A 301 -21.09 24.67 52.80
N THR A 302 -20.00 23.92 52.84
CA THR A 302 -18.92 23.90 53.85
C THR A 302 -18.25 25.26 54.08
N ARG A 303 -18.60 26.30 53.30
CA ARG A 303 -18.04 27.64 53.45
C ARG A 303 -18.54 28.38 54.69
N LEU A 304 -19.80 28.26 55.08
CA LEU A 304 -20.33 28.99 56.25
C LEU A 304 -19.86 28.41 57.59
N THR A 305 -19.62 27.09 57.66
CA THR A 305 -19.12 26.44 58.88
C THR A 305 -17.69 26.87 59.24
N ASN A 306 -16.90 27.36 58.28
CA ASN A 306 -15.54 27.89 58.49
C ASN A 306 -15.48 29.26 59.18
N TYR A 307 -16.61 29.96 59.28
CA TYR A 307 -16.68 31.24 59.99
C TYR A 307 -16.98 31.09 61.49
N PHE A 308 -17.21 29.87 61.99
CA PHE A 308 -17.44 29.58 63.40
C PHE A 308 -16.20 28.90 64.04
N PRO A 309 -15.84 29.24 65.30
CA PRO A 309 -14.81 28.51 66.04
C PRO A 309 -15.12 27.01 66.14
N SER A 310 -14.09 26.16 66.15
CA SER A 310 -14.23 24.70 66.16
C SER A 310 -15.07 24.17 67.32
N THR A 311 -15.07 24.86 68.46
CA THR A 311 -15.86 24.54 69.66
C THR A 311 -17.38 24.64 69.44
N CYS A 312 -17.85 25.51 68.54
CA CYS A 312 -19.28 25.69 68.25
C CYS A 312 -19.75 24.87 67.05
N ARG A 313 -18.84 24.49 66.15
CA ARG A 313 -19.11 23.63 64.99
C ARG A 313 -19.66 22.26 65.40
N ALA A 314 -19.05 21.62 66.39
CA ALA A 314 -19.46 20.28 66.85
C ALA A 314 -20.87 20.25 67.48
N SER A 315 -21.27 21.33 68.16
CA SER A 315 -22.57 21.43 68.81
C SER A 315 -23.72 21.68 67.81
N LEU A 316 -23.44 22.47 66.76
CA LEU A 316 -24.37 22.74 65.64
C LEU A 316 -24.62 21.48 64.80
N GLU A 317 -23.57 20.71 64.48
CA GLU A 317 -23.71 19.47 63.72
C GLU A 317 -24.49 18.40 64.50
N LYS A 318 -24.24 18.26 65.81
CA LYS A 318 -24.93 17.29 66.66
C LYS A 318 -26.42 17.60 66.82
N ASN A 319 -26.78 18.86 67.09
CA ASN A 319 -28.17 19.25 67.32
C ASN A 319 -28.98 19.39 66.02
N GLY A 320 -28.34 19.79 64.91
CA GLY A 320 -28.98 19.83 63.59
C GLY A 320 -29.38 18.44 63.08
N LYS A 321 -28.56 17.42 63.38
CA LYS A 321 -28.85 16.03 63.02
C LYS A 321 -30.04 15.46 63.81
N ILE A 322 -30.09 15.72 65.12
CA ILE A 322 -31.20 15.30 66.00
C ILE A 322 -32.53 15.96 65.56
N TYR A 323 -32.52 17.24 65.16
CA TYR A 323 -33.73 17.93 64.71
C TYR A 323 -34.25 17.39 63.36
N TYR A 324 -33.34 17.09 62.44
CA TYR A 324 -33.68 16.53 61.14
C TYR A 324 -34.25 15.12 61.25
N GLU A 325 -33.64 14.26 62.07
CA GLU A 325 -34.13 12.89 62.32
C GLU A 325 -35.53 12.88 62.98
N ARG A 326 -35.88 13.91 63.75
CA ARG A 326 -37.18 14.01 64.46
C ARG A 326 -38.31 14.63 63.63
N THR A 327 -37.99 15.47 62.64
CA THR A 327 -38.98 16.30 61.91
C THR A 327 -38.92 16.16 60.38
N GLY A 328 -37.93 15.44 59.85
CA GLY A 328 -37.65 15.36 58.42
C GLY A 328 -37.21 16.68 57.78
N SER A 329 -37.08 17.76 58.56
CA SER A 329 -36.85 19.13 58.09
C SER A 329 -35.50 19.64 58.58
N LYS A 330 -34.72 20.31 57.70
CA LYS A 330 -33.40 20.85 58.06
C LYS A 330 -33.55 22.01 59.04
N LEU A 331 -32.67 22.05 60.05
CA LEU A 331 -32.68 23.05 61.10
C LEU A 331 -32.41 24.45 60.53
N ASP A 332 -33.30 25.40 60.82
CA ASP A 332 -33.12 26.82 60.54
C ASP A 332 -32.17 27.42 61.59
N VAL A 333 -31.03 27.93 61.12
CA VAL A 333 -29.97 28.51 61.95
C VAL A 333 -30.49 29.72 62.76
N TYR A 334 -31.49 30.45 62.25
CA TYR A 334 -32.10 31.56 62.98
C TYR A 334 -32.90 31.09 64.19
N LYS A 335 -33.62 29.96 64.09
CA LYS A 335 -34.32 29.36 65.24
C LYS A 335 -33.36 28.77 66.27
N PHE A 336 -32.16 28.34 65.87
CA PHE A 336 -31.14 27.85 66.78
C PHE A 336 -30.53 28.98 67.64
N CYS A 337 -30.33 30.16 67.04
CA CYS A 337 -29.83 31.35 67.76
C CYS A 337 -30.90 32.06 68.61
N ASP A 338 -32.19 31.86 68.31
CA ASP A 338 -33.31 32.49 69.05
C ASP A 338 -33.81 31.66 70.26
N ILE A 339 -33.14 30.53 70.58
CA ILE A 339 -33.37 29.83 71.85
C ILE A 339 -32.71 30.66 72.96
N ARG A 340 -33.54 31.47 73.64
CA ARG A 340 -33.15 32.24 74.82
C ARG A 340 -32.42 31.34 75.84
N ARG A 341 -31.16 31.72 76.12
CA ARG A 341 -30.26 31.18 77.17
C ARG A 341 -29.93 29.69 77.06
N ILE A 342 -28.92 29.39 76.24
CA ILE A 342 -28.01 28.28 76.57
C ILE A 342 -26.81 28.90 77.29
N ASN A 343 -26.82 28.79 78.61
CA ASN A 343 -25.78 29.31 79.49
C ASN A 343 -24.63 28.30 79.55
N HIS A 344 -23.83 28.19 78.49
CA HIS A 344 -22.54 27.47 78.51
C HIS A 344 -21.50 28.21 77.63
N GLY A 345 -20.99 29.31 78.15
CA GLY A 345 -19.56 29.64 78.18
C GLY A 345 -18.71 29.87 76.92
N ALA A 346 -19.18 29.78 75.66
CA ALA A 346 -18.23 29.94 74.54
C ALA A 346 -18.70 30.50 73.18
N CYS A 347 -19.97 30.86 72.95
CA CYS A 347 -20.37 31.51 71.68
C CYS A 347 -21.38 32.63 71.90
N ASP A 348 -20.87 33.87 72.00
CA ASP A 348 -21.68 35.09 72.07
C ASP A 348 -21.46 35.93 70.80
N TRP A 349 -22.21 35.60 69.75
CA TRP A 349 -22.28 36.39 68.51
C TRP A 349 -23.74 36.65 68.17
N SER A 350 -24.15 37.92 68.19
CA SER A 350 -25.49 38.30 67.73
C SER A 350 -25.61 38.13 66.21
N ALA A 351 -26.81 37.74 65.74
CA ALA A 351 -27.14 37.62 64.31
C ALA A 351 -26.81 38.91 63.52
N GLU A 352 -26.86 40.06 64.17
CA GLU A 352 -26.52 41.38 63.64
C GLU A 352 -25.02 41.56 63.33
N ARG A 353 -24.13 40.83 64.02
CA ARG A 353 -22.67 40.91 63.82
C ARG A 353 -22.21 40.00 62.67
N VAL A 354 -22.82 38.82 62.54
CA VAL A 354 -22.59 37.91 61.40
C VAL A 354 -23.14 38.53 60.10
N GLY A 355 -24.33 39.13 60.18
CA GLY A 355 -24.92 39.85 59.05
C GLY A 355 -24.05 41.01 58.55
N ARG A 356 -23.35 41.73 59.45
CA ARG A 356 -22.43 42.82 59.07
C ARG A 356 -21.17 42.36 58.36
N ILE A 357 -20.59 41.23 58.75
CA ILE A 357 -19.37 40.68 58.12
C ILE A 357 -19.70 40.13 56.72
N VAL A 358 -20.81 39.41 56.58
CA VAL A 358 -21.29 38.93 55.28
C VAL A 358 -21.66 40.10 54.37
N TYR A 359 -22.24 41.17 54.92
CA TYR A 359 -22.55 42.39 54.19
C TYR A 359 -21.28 43.14 53.74
N SER A 360 -20.24 43.23 54.58
CA SER A 360 -18.99 43.90 54.22
C SER A 360 -18.22 43.15 53.12
N ASP A 361 -18.23 41.82 53.13
CA ASP A 361 -17.61 41.02 52.08
C ASP A 361 -18.39 41.13 50.76
N LEU A 362 -19.73 41.02 50.80
CA LEU A 362 -20.59 41.21 49.61
C LEU A 362 -20.50 42.63 49.02
N THR A 363 -20.29 43.66 49.86
CA THR A 363 -20.11 45.05 49.40
C THR A 363 -18.68 45.38 48.98
N ALA A 364 -17.66 44.70 49.52
CA ALA A 364 -16.29 44.77 49.04
C ALA A 364 -16.15 44.13 47.64
N GLU A 365 -16.85 43.02 47.40
CA GLU A 365 -16.89 42.33 46.11
C GLU A 365 -17.63 43.16 45.03
N LYS A 366 -18.66 43.91 45.45
CA LYS A 366 -19.40 44.91 44.64
C LYS A 366 -18.55 46.08 44.14
N ARG A 367 -17.38 46.35 44.76
CA ARG A 367 -16.44 47.40 44.30
C ARG A 367 -15.38 46.89 43.33
N ARG A 368 -15.16 45.58 43.23
CA ARG A 368 -14.10 45.01 42.38
C ARG A 368 -14.60 44.35 41.10
N THR A 369 -15.90 44.08 40.95
CA THR A 369 -16.48 43.55 39.70
C THR A 369 -17.92 44.06 39.50
N SER A 370 -18.35 44.19 38.23
CA SER A 370 -19.67 44.67 37.78
C SER A 370 -20.85 44.21 38.65
N PRO A 371 -21.93 45.03 38.81
CA PRO A 371 -23.02 44.74 39.73
C PRO A 371 -23.63 43.36 39.47
N ILE A 372 -23.68 42.51 40.51
CA ILE A 372 -24.37 41.21 40.48
C ILE A 372 -25.80 41.46 39.98
N PRO A 373 -26.20 40.94 38.81
CA PRO A 373 -27.53 41.17 38.28
C PRO A 373 -28.54 40.51 39.22
N LEU A 374 -29.46 41.31 39.76
CA LEU A 374 -30.60 40.77 40.48
C LEU A 374 -31.46 39.96 39.50
N THR A 375 -31.76 38.73 39.87
CA THR A 375 -32.52 37.80 39.02
C THR A 375 -33.59 37.06 39.80
N VAL A 376 -34.66 36.64 39.11
CA VAL A 376 -35.61 35.63 39.58
C VAL A 376 -35.33 34.36 38.78
N LYS A 377 -34.89 33.29 39.46
CA LYS A 377 -34.47 32.02 38.83
C LYS A 377 -33.47 32.20 37.67
N GLY A 378 -32.51 33.12 37.81
CA GLY A 378 -31.50 33.40 36.77
C GLY A 378 -31.96 34.35 35.66
N ILE A 379 -33.19 34.89 35.71
CA ILE A 379 -33.71 35.87 34.74
C ILE A 379 -33.68 37.29 35.34
N PRO A 380 -33.10 38.31 34.67
CA PRO A 380 -33.05 39.70 35.13
C PRO A 380 -34.42 40.28 35.49
N LEU A 381 -34.50 41.20 36.47
CA LEU A 381 -35.77 41.73 36.99
C LEU A 381 -36.55 42.71 36.08
N ARG A 382 -35.91 43.30 35.05
CA ARG A 382 -36.51 44.40 34.24
C ARG A 382 -36.90 43.98 32.83
N LEU A 383 -37.34 42.75 32.64
CA LEU A 383 -37.75 42.32 31.32
C LEU A 383 -39.21 42.64 31.10
N ASN A 384 -39.51 43.43 30.06
CA ASN A 384 -40.87 43.52 29.56
C ASN A 384 -41.31 42.15 28.99
N LYS A 385 -42.61 41.96 28.76
CA LYS A 385 -43.16 40.68 28.32
C LYS A 385 -42.42 40.06 27.12
N ARG A 386 -42.08 40.89 26.13
CA ARG A 386 -41.29 40.49 24.95
C ARG A 386 -39.88 40.06 25.32
N GLN A 387 -39.17 40.85 26.10
CA GLN A 387 -37.80 40.57 26.54
C GLN A 387 -37.72 39.32 27.44
N PHE A 388 -38.75 39.07 28.25
CA PHE A 388 -38.83 37.90 29.12
C PHE A 388 -38.88 36.61 28.29
N TYR A 389 -39.78 36.54 27.31
CA TYR A 389 -39.90 35.35 26.47
C TYR A 389 -38.70 35.13 25.55
N GLN A 390 -37.94 36.18 25.22
CA GLN A 390 -36.70 36.06 24.43
C GLN A 390 -35.45 35.76 25.28
N HIS A 391 -35.56 35.74 26.60
CA HIS A 391 -34.42 35.55 27.49
C HIS A 391 -34.02 34.07 27.59
N GLU A 392 -32.72 33.79 27.50
CA GLU A 392 -32.17 32.42 27.55
C GLU A 392 -32.59 31.67 28.83
N GLY A 393 -32.56 32.33 29.98
CA GLY A 393 -32.98 31.74 31.25
C GLY A 393 -34.48 31.35 31.33
N PHE A 394 -35.35 31.96 30.51
CA PHE A 394 -36.74 31.48 30.37
C PHE A 394 -36.77 30.22 29.51
N ALA A 395 -36.10 30.25 28.36
CA ALA A 395 -36.07 29.16 27.41
C ALA A 395 -35.39 27.89 27.95
N GLU A 396 -34.34 28.00 28.76
CA GLU A 396 -33.66 26.85 29.34
C GLU A 396 -34.55 26.10 30.35
N ASN A 397 -35.37 26.85 31.10
CA ASN A 397 -36.34 26.30 32.06
C ASN A 397 -37.62 25.78 31.38
N PHE A 398 -38.02 26.38 30.26
CA PHE A 398 -39.23 26.02 29.53
C PHE A 398 -39.00 24.87 28.54
N GLY A 399 -37.90 24.91 27.78
CA GLY A 399 -37.57 23.96 26.71
C GLY A 399 -37.16 22.56 27.20
N LYS A 400 -36.53 22.44 28.39
CA LYS A 400 -36.12 21.13 28.96
C LYS A 400 -37.28 20.28 29.48
N LYS A 401 -38.48 20.86 29.62
CA LYS A 401 -39.58 20.25 30.40
C LYS A 401 -40.64 19.51 29.56
N TYR A 402 -40.66 19.60 28.23
CA TYR A 402 -41.82 19.14 27.46
C TYR A 402 -41.54 18.22 26.26
N HIS A 403 -42.35 17.15 26.21
CA HIS A 403 -42.54 16.04 25.26
C HIS A 403 -41.32 15.38 24.60
N LYS A 404 -41.24 14.04 24.67
CA LYS A 404 -40.36 13.22 23.80
C LYS A 404 -40.72 13.53 22.34
N GLY A 405 -39.86 14.29 21.65
CA GLY A 405 -39.94 14.50 20.20
C GLY A 405 -39.71 15.95 19.71
N ILE A 406 -39.94 16.99 20.52
CA ILE A 406 -39.79 18.39 20.06
C ILE A 406 -39.19 19.30 21.14
N THR A 407 -37.95 19.74 20.92
CA THR A 407 -37.29 20.75 21.75
C THR A 407 -37.67 22.15 21.26
N LEU A 408 -38.24 22.99 22.14
CA LEU A 408 -38.53 24.40 21.85
C LEU A 408 -37.45 25.29 22.49
N GLU A 409 -36.66 25.99 21.67
CA GLU A 409 -35.61 26.89 22.14
C GLU A 409 -36.03 28.36 22.07
N ALA A 410 -35.28 29.25 22.75
CA ALA A 410 -35.50 30.71 22.72
C ALA A 410 -35.58 31.25 21.28
N LYS A 411 -34.69 30.73 20.41
CA LYS A 411 -34.58 31.11 19.00
C LYS A 411 -35.79 30.70 18.16
N ASP A 412 -36.58 29.73 18.62
CA ASP A 412 -37.78 29.24 17.93
C ASP A 412 -39.04 30.06 18.29
N LEU A 413 -38.98 30.89 19.34
CA LEU A 413 -40.11 31.69 19.79
C LEU A 413 -40.39 32.85 18.83
N VAL A 414 -41.53 32.77 18.13
CA VAL A 414 -42.07 33.83 17.29
C VAL A 414 -43.05 34.63 18.12
N LEU A 415 -42.83 35.94 18.26
CA LEU A 415 -43.70 36.81 19.07
C LEU A 415 -44.71 37.57 18.20
N ARG A 416 -45.92 37.76 18.72
CA ARG A 416 -46.92 38.68 18.17
C ARG A 416 -46.54 40.14 18.47
N SER A 417 -47.19 41.10 17.82
CA SER A 417 -47.04 42.54 18.13
C SER A 417 -47.32 42.88 19.61
N SER A 418 -48.18 42.09 20.27
CA SER A 418 -48.48 42.17 21.71
C SER A 418 -47.38 41.63 22.65
N GLY A 419 -46.29 41.10 22.10
CA GLY A 419 -45.18 40.53 22.89
C GLY A 419 -45.47 39.14 23.47
N VAL A 420 -46.58 38.51 23.11
CA VAL A 420 -46.95 37.13 23.49
C VAL A 420 -46.42 36.15 22.45
N PRO A 421 -45.96 34.94 22.82
CA PRO A 421 -45.61 33.90 21.87
C PRO A 421 -46.77 33.56 20.95
N ASN A 422 -46.51 33.59 19.64
CA ASN A 422 -47.36 32.97 18.65
C ASN A 422 -47.07 31.47 18.68
N ILE A 423 -47.84 30.73 19.47
CA ILE A 423 -47.59 29.31 19.72
C ILE A 423 -47.58 28.51 18.42
N GLU A 424 -48.57 28.71 17.54
CA GLU A 424 -48.62 28.01 16.26
C GLU A 424 -47.36 28.26 15.43
N ALA A 425 -46.94 29.53 15.30
CA ALA A 425 -45.75 29.87 14.53
C ALA A 425 -44.45 29.40 15.20
N SER A 426 -44.39 29.41 16.53
CA SER A 426 -43.22 29.00 17.32
C SER A 426 -43.03 27.49 17.28
N VAL A 427 -44.12 26.73 17.46
CA VAL A 427 -44.15 25.27 17.34
C VAL A 427 -43.82 24.86 15.91
N ARG A 428 -44.43 25.51 14.91
CA ARG A 428 -44.10 25.27 13.48
C ARG A 428 -42.62 25.53 13.20
N LYS A 429 -42.04 26.58 13.78
CA LYS A 429 -40.60 26.91 13.63
C LYS A 429 -39.70 25.85 14.27
N ALA A 430 -40.00 25.42 15.50
CA ALA A 430 -39.24 24.35 16.18
C ALA A 430 -39.38 22.99 15.47
N LEU A 431 -40.58 22.63 15.04
CA LEU A 431 -40.82 21.41 14.28
C LEU A 431 -40.06 21.42 12.94
N THR A 432 -40.06 22.56 12.24
CA THR A 432 -39.26 22.74 11.03
C THR A 432 -37.76 22.52 11.31
N ARG A 433 -37.25 23.06 12.42
CA ARG A 433 -35.84 22.89 12.81
C ARG A 433 -35.51 21.42 13.14
N ASN A 434 -36.28 20.79 14.02
CA ASN A 434 -36.03 19.41 14.45
C ASN A 434 -36.17 18.41 13.28
N ILE A 435 -37.14 18.59 12.38
CA ILE A 435 -37.28 17.73 11.19
C ILE A 435 -36.12 17.98 10.22
N LYS A 436 -35.58 19.20 10.11
CA LYS A 436 -34.37 19.47 9.33
C LYS A 436 -33.15 18.76 9.88
N GLU A 437 -32.96 18.80 11.20
CA GLU A 437 -31.86 18.14 11.90
C GLU A 437 -31.93 16.61 11.73
N SER A 438 -33.09 16.00 12.01
CA SER A 438 -33.26 14.54 11.84
C SER A 438 -33.16 14.07 10.40
N PHE A 439 -33.55 14.92 9.45
CA PHE A 439 -33.40 14.63 8.02
C PHE A 439 -31.94 14.65 7.57
N VAL A 440 -31.17 15.65 8.02
CA VAL A 440 -29.72 15.71 7.74
C VAL A 440 -29.01 14.51 8.35
N GLU A 441 -29.34 14.13 9.59
CA GLU A 441 -28.82 12.91 10.21
C GLU A 441 -29.14 11.66 9.40
N ALA A 442 -30.38 11.49 8.95
CA ALA A 442 -30.78 10.35 8.12
C ALA A 442 -30.10 10.34 6.74
N ALA A 443 -29.85 11.51 6.14
CA ALA A 443 -29.16 11.64 4.85
C ALA A 443 -27.65 11.33 4.95
N ASN A 444 -27.06 11.47 6.14
CA ASN A 444 -25.65 11.13 6.39
C ASN A 444 -25.44 9.63 6.63
N GLN A 445 -26.44 8.89 7.15
CA GLN A 445 -26.35 7.45 7.47
C GLN A 445 -25.79 6.52 6.36
N PRO A 446 -26.06 6.73 5.06
CA PRO A 446 -25.52 5.87 3.99
C PRO A 446 -24.01 6.04 3.76
N PHE A 447 -23.43 7.13 4.25
CA PHE A 447 -21.99 7.41 4.22
C PHE A 447 -21.45 7.16 5.64
N THR A 448 -20.27 6.53 5.79
CA THR A 448 -19.78 6.03 7.09
C THR A 448 -19.39 7.13 8.10
N THR A 449 -18.93 6.70 9.29
CA THR A 449 -19.01 7.23 10.68
C THR A 449 -18.75 8.69 11.08
N ASP A 450 -18.44 9.63 10.20
CA ASP A 450 -18.28 11.03 10.62
C ASP A 450 -18.70 11.98 9.49
N TYR A 451 -18.99 13.23 9.84
CA TYR A 451 -19.28 14.41 9.00
C TYR A 451 -20.72 14.99 9.01
N ASN A 452 -20.77 16.27 9.38
CA ASN A 452 -21.91 17.19 9.43
C ASN A 452 -22.01 18.10 8.18
N ASP A 453 -21.53 17.65 7.02
CA ASP A 453 -21.28 18.52 5.86
C ASP A 453 -22.45 18.61 4.86
N ILE A 454 -23.33 17.61 4.79
CA ILE A 454 -24.60 17.70 4.06
C ILE A 454 -25.53 18.66 4.80
N LYS A 455 -25.99 19.71 4.11
CA LYS A 455 -26.88 20.74 4.66
C LYS A 455 -28.23 20.70 3.98
N TYR A 456 -29.23 21.29 4.62
CA TYR A 456 -30.56 21.44 4.02
C TYR A 456 -30.54 22.34 2.77
N GLY A 457 -31.29 21.96 1.75
CA GLY A 457 -31.52 22.76 0.54
C GLY A 457 -30.38 22.74 -0.47
N MET A 458 -29.45 21.79 -0.36
CA MET A 458 -28.37 21.64 -1.33
C MET A 458 -28.92 21.22 -2.70
N ASN A 459 -28.47 21.90 -3.75
CA ASN A 459 -28.64 21.40 -5.10
C ASN A 459 -27.67 20.22 -5.36
N VAL A 460 -27.84 19.52 -6.47
CA VAL A 460 -27.04 18.34 -6.80
C VAL A 460 -25.54 18.63 -6.85
N ASP A 461 -25.13 19.80 -7.34
CA ASP A 461 -23.72 20.15 -7.44
C ASP A 461 -23.11 20.48 -6.08
N GLN A 462 -23.87 21.11 -5.18
CA GLN A 462 -23.47 21.35 -3.80
C GLN A 462 -23.38 20.03 -3.01
N PHE A 463 -24.34 19.12 -3.21
CA PHE A 463 -24.36 17.82 -2.58
C PHE A 463 -23.12 16.99 -2.96
N ILE A 464 -22.76 16.98 -4.25
CA ILE A 464 -21.63 16.19 -4.76
C ILE A 464 -20.27 16.75 -4.32
N ARG A 465 -20.21 18.05 -3.99
CA ARG A 465 -18.99 18.71 -3.46
C ARG A 465 -18.70 18.41 -2.00
N THR A 466 -19.61 17.74 -1.29
CA THR A 466 -19.41 17.38 0.11
C THR A 466 -18.27 16.36 0.24
N ALA A 467 -17.53 16.41 1.35
CA ALA A 467 -16.45 15.47 1.62
C ALA A 467 -17.00 14.04 1.71
N SER A 468 -18.21 13.87 2.25
CA SER A 468 -18.92 12.59 2.36
C SER A 468 -19.23 11.95 1.00
N VAL A 469 -19.61 12.76 0.00
CA VAL A 469 -19.86 12.23 -1.35
C VAL A 469 -18.55 12.00 -2.10
N GLN A 470 -17.56 12.87 -1.93
CA GLN A 470 -16.24 12.65 -2.53
C GLN A 470 -15.53 11.43 -1.94
N SER A 471 -15.70 11.11 -0.65
CA SER A 471 -15.15 9.90 -0.04
C SER A 471 -15.79 8.62 -0.60
N ALA A 472 -17.08 8.63 -0.92
CA ALA A 472 -17.75 7.50 -1.59
C ALA A 472 -17.19 7.24 -3.00
N TYR A 473 -16.81 8.28 -3.74
CA TYR A 473 -16.08 8.08 -4.99
C TYR A 473 -14.68 7.50 -4.76
N ARG A 474 -13.95 8.01 -3.75
CA ARG A 474 -12.60 7.53 -3.41
C ARG A 474 -12.58 6.06 -2.99
N SER A 475 -13.64 5.56 -2.34
CA SER A 475 -13.68 4.14 -1.92
C SER A 475 -13.69 3.15 -3.10
N VAL A 476 -14.01 3.61 -4.32
CA VAL A 476 -13.99 2.76 -5.52
C VAL A 476 -12.83 3.10 -6.44
N LEU A 477 -12.38 4.35 -6.47
CA LEU A 477 -11.24 4.77 -7.31
C LEU A 477 -9.87 4.60 -6.65
N GLY A 478 -9.80 4.37 -5.33
CA GLY A 478 -8.56 4.22 -4.57
C GLY A 478 -8.03 5.55 -4.00
N GLU A 479 -6.99 5.45 -3.17
CA GLU A 479 -6.39 6.58 -2.44
C GLU A 479 -5.76 7.64 -3.36
N ASP A 480 -5.25 7.23 -4.53
CA ASP A 480 -4.64 8.08 -5.55
C ASP A 480 -5.60 9.17 -6.10
N SER A 481 -6.91 8.98 -5.90
CA SER A 481 -7.95 9.96 -6.28
C SER A 481 -8.15 11.10 -5.27
N SER A 482 -7.44 11.08 -4.14
CA SER A 482 -7.64 12.00 -3.01
C SER A 482 -7.55 13.49 -3.37
N SER A 483 -6.66 13.85 -4.30
CA SER A 483 -6.41 15.22 -4.77
C SER A 483 -7.34 15.68 -5.91
N ILE A 484 -8.18 14.79 -6.45
CA ILE A 484 -8.99 15.04 -7.64
C ILE A 484 -10.46 15.23 -7.25
N PHE A 485 -11.05 16.32 -7.74
CA PHE A 485 -12.49 16.55 -7.58
C PHE A 485 -13.29 15.78 -8.64
N ILE A 486 -14.14 14.87 -8.19
CA ILE A 486 -14.87 13.96 -9.07
C ILE A 486 -16.24 14.53 -9.37
N GLN A 487 -16.47 14.76 -10.66
CA GLN A 487 -17.71 15.32 -11.18
C GLN A 487 -18.74 14.22 -11.46
N LYS A 488 -19.99 14.64 -11.56
CA LYS A 488 -21.13 13.77 -11.84
C LYS A 488 -21.30 13.51 -13.33
N GLY A 489 -21.72 12.29 -13.68
CA GLY A 489 -22.15 11.94 -15.04
C GLY A 489 -21.12 12.21 -16.14
N LEU A 490 -19.82 12.04 -15.84
CA LEU A 490 -18.76 12.15 -16.83
C LEU A 490 -18.93 11.07 -17.90
N ARG A 491 -18.86 11.47 -19.18
CA ARG A 491 -18.68 10.51 -20.26
C ARG A 491 -17.32 9.85 -20.12
N GLU A 492 -17.16 8.64 -20.65
CA GLU A 492 -15.93 7.85 -20.56
C GLU A 492 -14.67 8.65 -20.94
N THR A 493 -14.73 9.42 -22.03
CA THR A 493 -13.64 10.30 -22.46
C THR A 493 -13.35 11.44 -21.49
N GLU A 494 -14.38 12.02 -20.88
CA GLU A 494 -14.23 13.10 -19.88
C GLU A 494 -13.73 12.54 -18.54
N PHE A 495 -14.12 11.31 -18.19
CA PHE A 495 -13.62 10.59 -17.02
C PHE A 495 -12.13 10.26 -17.17
N LEU A 496 -11.74 9.75 -18.34
CA LEU A 496 -10.35 9.48 -18.66
C LEU A 496 -9.49 10.74 -18.48
N GLU A 497 -9.91 11.86 -19.07
CA GLU A 497 -9.12 13.10 -19.07
C GLU A 497 -9.09 13.83 -17.72
N LYS A 498 -10.20 13.83 -16.99
CA LYS A 498 -10.35 14.64 -15.76
C LYS A 498 -10.09 13.87 -14.48
N VAL A 499 -10.13 12.54 -14.52
CA VAL A 499 -10.01 11.69 -13.33
C VAL A 499 -8.87 10.70 -13.50
N LEU A 500 -8.98 9.77 -14.45
CA LEU A 500 -8.07 8.63 -14.55
C LEU A 500 -6.63 9.02 -14.86
N LEU A 501 -6.41 9.88 -15.87
CA LEU A 501 -5.06 10.32 -16.22
C LEU A 501 -4.41 11.19 -15.13
N PRO A 502 -5.08 12.23 -14.57
CA PRO A 502 -4.53 12.94 -13.42
C PRO A 502 -4.23 12.03 -12.22
N MET A 503 -5.07 11.03 -11.95
CA MET A 503 -4.86 10.07 -10.85
C MET A 503 -3.57 9.28 -11.06
N SER A 504 -3.35 8.81 -12.29
CA SER A 504 -2.15 8.07 -12.64
C SER A 504 -0.85 8.89 -12.52
N TRP A 505 -0.91 10.24 -12.58
CA TRP A 505 0.26 11.08 -12.28
C TRP A 505 0.62 11.11 -10.79
N ASN A 506 -0.37 11.01 -9.90
CA ASN A 506 -0.09 10.88 -8.46
C ASN A 506 0.67 9.57 -8.20
N THR A 507 0.24 8.47 -8.83
CA THR A 507 0.92 7.18 -8.76
C THR A 507 2.37 7.25 -9.28
N VAL A 508 2.65 8.05 -10.32
CA VAL A 508 4.02 8.29 -10.80
C VAL A 508 4.87 9.00 -9.76
N ALA A 509 4.31 10.05 -9.14
CA ALA A 509 5.01 10.78 -8.08
C ALA A 509 5.31 9.87 -6.88
N ASP A 510 4.36 9.01 -6.49
CA ASP A 510 4.53 8.07 -5.39
C ASP A 510 5.58 6.99 -5.71
N GLN A 511 5.65 6.50 -6.95
CA GLN A 511 6.69 5.54 -7.38
C GLN A 511 8.10 6.14 -7.45
N LEU A 512 8.19 7.46 -7.69
CA LEU A 512 9.47 8.19 -7.71
C LEU A 512 9.82 8.77 -6.34
N ASP A 513 8.91 8.73 -5.38
CA ASP A 513 9.17 9.19 -4.02
C ASP A 513 10.22 8.30 -3.35
N GLY A 514 11.13 8.93 -2.61
CA GLY A 514 12.26 8.23 -2.00
C GLY A 514 13.37 7.77 -2.97
N ILE A 515 13.21 7.92 -4.29
CA ILE A 515 14.29 7.66 -5.24
C ILE A 515 15.29 8.84 -5.21
N PRO A 516 16.60 8.60 -5.04
CA PRO A 516 17.59 9.68 -4.96
C PRO A 516 17.63 10.47 -6.26
N LYS A 517 17.60 11.82 -6.22
CA LYS A 517 17.62 12.66 -7.44
C LYS A 517 19.05 12.95 -7.93
N SER A 518 20.03 12.72 -7.08
CA SER A 518 21.46 12.85 -7.39
C SER A 518 22.30 11.91 -6.55
N ILE A 519 23.48 11.56 -7.04
CA ILE A 519 24.48 10.76 -6.30
C ILE A 519 24.78 11.41 -4.95
N ASN A 520 24.95 12.74 -4.90
CA ASN A 520 25.20 13.48 -3.67
C ASN A 520 24.07 13.39 -2.63
N GLU A 521 22.81 13.26 -3.08
CA GLU A 521 21.68 13.05 -2.19
C GLU A 521 21.70 11.63 -1.62
N MET A 522 21.91 10.64 -2.49
CA MET A 522 22.04 9.22 -2.11
C MET A 522 23.13 9.03 -1.06
N VAL A 523 24.35 9.51 -1.33
CA VAL A 523 25.52 9.36 -0.42
C VAL A 523 25.30 10.04 0.93
N ARG A 524 24.54 11.13 1.00
CA ARG A 524 24.22 11.81 2.26
C ARG A 524 23.15 11.10 3.07
N ASN A 525 22.31 10.27 2.44
CA ASN A 525 21.23 9.56 3.09
C ASN A 525 21.53 8.06 3.14
N LYS A 526 21.91 7.58 4.33
CA LYS A 526 22.24 6.16 4.54
C LYS A 526 21.15 5.20 4.04
N ALA A 527 19.87 5.55 4.20
CA ALA A 527 18.77 4.70 3.73
C ALA A 527 18.77 4.58 2.19
N MET A 528 19.07 5.67 1.47
CA MET A 528 19.18 5.67 0.01
C MET A 528 20.44 4.95 -0.46
N THR A 529 21.56 5.03 0.27
CA THR A 529 22.77 4.23 -0.04
C THR A 529 22.47 2.73 0.06
N GLU A 530 21.81 2.28 1.13
CA GLU A 530 21.43 0.88 1.29
C GLU A 530 20.41 0.44 0.23
N GLN A 531 19.43 1.29 -0.11
CA GLN A 531 18.54 1.04 -1.24
C GLN A 531 19.29 0.89 -2.57
N GLY A 532 20.35 1.67 -2.80
CA GLY A 532 21.23 1.52 -3.95
C GLY A 532 21.96 0.17 -3.98
N LYS A 533 22.42 -0.33 -2.83
CA LYS A 533 23.02 -1.66 -2.70
C LYS A 533 22.00 -2.77 -2.99
N ASP A 534 20.80 -2.65 -2.44
CA ASP A 534 19.69 -3.59 -2.72
C ASP A 534 19.35 -3.62 -4.21
N ALA A 535 19.39 -2.46 -4.88
CA ALA A 535 19.19 -2.37 -6.31
C ALA A 535 20.29 -3.08 -7.11
N VAL A 536 21.56 -2.94 -6.72
CA VAL A 536 22.68 -3.69 -7.32
C VAL A 536 22.49 -5.19 -7.10
N ARG A 537 22.11 -5.61 -5.89
CA ARG A 537 21.81 -7.02 -5.58
C ARG A 537 20.72 -7.58 -6.49
N ALA A 538 19.59 -6.89 -6.61
CA ALA A 538 18.46 -7.30 -7.46
C ALA A 538 18.84 -7.43 -8.95
N MET A 539 19.82 -6.63 -9.40
CA MET A 539 20.35 -6.70 -10.77
C MET A 539 21.31 -7.89 -10.98
N LEU A 540 22.07 -8.29 -9.95
CA LEU A 540 23.14 -9.30 -10.05
C LEU A 540 22.70 -10.72 -9.71
N VAL A 541 21.79 -10.88 -8.73
CA VAL A 541 21.38 -12.20 -8.22
C VAL A 541 20.80 -13.09 -9.34
N PRO A 542 19.82 -12.63 -10.16
CA PRO A 542 19.21 -13.52 -11.14
C PRO A 542 20.18 -14.02 -12.23
N PRO A 543 21.00 -13.17 -12.88
CA PRO A 543 21.99 -13.64 -13.86
C PRO A 543 22.99 -14.66 -13.30
N ILE A 544 23.50 -14.43 -12.08
CA ILE A 544 24.47 -15.33 -11.44
C ILE A 544 23.81 -16.68 -11.14
N ALA A 545 22.60 -16.67 -10.60
CA ALA A 545 21.85 -17.88 -10.31
C ALA A 545 21.50 -18.67 -11.58
N LEU A 546 21.15 -18.00 -12.69
CA LEU A 546 20.89 -18.65 -13.98
C LEU A 546 22.14 -19.34 -14.52
N VAL A 547 23.29 -18.65 -14.52
CA VAL A 547 24.57 -19.22 -14.98
C VAL A 547 24.97 -20.44 -14.13
N LEU A 548 24.85 -20.35 -12.80
CA LEU A 548 25.22 -21.46 -11.91
C LEU A 548 24.26 -22.65 -12.03
N SER A 549 22.95 -22.41 -12.10
CA SER A 549 21.96 -23.47 -12.30
C SER A 549 22.18 -24.19 -13.64
N LEU A 550 22.43 -23.45 -14.72
CA LEU A 550 22.69 -24.03 -16.03
C LEU A 550 24.03 -24.78 -16.07
N PHE A 551 25.06 -24.28 -15.38
CA PHE A 551 26.33 -24.97 -15.22
C PHE A 551 26.18 -26.30 -14.48
N PHE A 552 25.52 -26.32 -13.31
CA PHE A 552 25.38 -27.53 -12.50
C PHE A 552 24.41 -28.55 -13.10
N SER A 553 23.36 -28.11 -13.78
CA SER A 553 22.44 -28.99 -14.50
C SER A 553 23.13 -29.68 -15.68
N LEU A 554 23.86 -28.95 -16.54
CA LEU A 554 24.63 -29.54 -17.64
C LEU A 554 25.76 -30.44 -17.14
N PHE A 555 26.46 -30.03 -16.08
CA PHE A 555 27.48 -30.86 -15.45
C PHE A 555 26.90 -32.17 -14.88
N THR A 556 25.72 -32.12 -14.26
CA THR A 556 25.09 -33.33 -13.70
C THR A 556 24.51 -34.21 -14.80
N LEU A 557 23.98 -33.61 -15.87
CA LEU A 557 23.56 -34.34 -17.07
C LEU A 557 24.71 -35.13 -17.69
N SER A 558 25.95 -34.59 -17.68
CA SER A 558 27.15 -35.35 -18.03
C SER A 558 27.28 -36.66 -17.28
N LYS A 559 27.06 -36.60 -15.97
CA LYS A 559 27.27 -37.73 -15.07
C LYS A 559 26.22 -38.80 -15.28
N VAL A 560 24.98 -38.40 -15.58
CA VAL A 560 23.92 -39.31 -16.00
C VAL A 560 24.37 -40.15 -17.20
N PHE A 561 24.91 -39.51 -18.26
CA PHE A 561 25.46 -40.25 -19.41
C PHE A 561 26.61 -41.17 -19.03
N HIS A 562 27.50 -40.73 -18.14
CA HIS A 562 28.60 -41.55 -17.64
C HIS A 562 28.11 -42.80 -16.88
N HIS A 563 27.14 -42.62 -15.98
CA HIS A 563 26.54 -43.72 -15.20
C HIS A 563 25.77 -44.69 -16.09
N LEU A 564 25.07 -44.20 -17.12
CA LEU A 564 24.42 -45.03 -18.14
C LEU A 564 25.44 -45.85 -18.95
N ALA A 565 26.54 -45.23 -19.39
CA ALA A 565 27.63 -45.93 -20.08
C ALA A 565 28.28 -46.99 -19.18
N ALA A 566 28.46 -46.69 -17.90
CA ALA A 566 28.96 -47.64 -16.91
C ALA A 566 28.01 -48.85 -16.74
N LEU A 567 26.70 -48.62 -16.71
CA LEU A 567 25.70 -49.70 -16.68
C LEU A 567 25.69 -50.54 -17.96
N GLN A 568 25.88 -49.93 -19.14
CA GLN A 568 25.99 -50.66 -20.40
C GLN A 568 27.25 -51.52 -20.45
N TYR A 569 28.39 -51.01 -19.98
CA TYR A 569 29.61 -51.82 -19.88
C TYR A 569 29.46 -53.01 -18.95
N ILE A 570 28.80 -52.83 -17.80
CA ILE A 570 28.49 -53.94 -16.88
C ILE A 570 27.69 -55.04 -17.59
N LYS A 571 26.81 -54.68 -18.53
CA LYS A 571 26.05 -55.65 -19.34
C LYS A 571 26.89 -56.27 -20.47
N HIS A 572 27.75 -55.50 -21.13
CA HIS A 572 28.51 -55.91 -22.32
C HIS A 572 30.01 -55.54 -22.22
N PRO A 573 30.81 -56.26 -21.41
CA PRO A 573 32.19 -55.87 -21.12
C PRO A 573 33.18 -56.06 -22.28
N LYS A 574 32.84 -56.88 -23.29
CA LYS A 574 33.72 -57.18 -24.43
C LYS A 574 33.61 -56.18 -25.58
N THR A 575 32.58 -55.35 -25.64
CA THR A 575 32.33 -54.39 -26.73
C THR A 575 32.80 -52.96 -26.42
N PHE A 576 33.06 -52.65 -25.14
CA PHE A 576 33.39 -51.28 -24.70
C PHE A 576 34.67 -51.23 -23.85
N PRO A 577 35.85 -50.87 -24.40
CA PRO A 577 37.10 -50.83 -23.64
C PRO A 577 37.18 -49.62 -22.67
N LEU A 578 37.08 -49.86 -21.34
CA LEU A 578 36.98 -48.80 -20.32
C LEU A 578 38.29 -48.12 -19.87
N LYS A 579 39.46 -48.52 -20.39
CA LYS A 579 40.75 -48.11 -19.80
C LYS A 579 41.09 -46.63 -20.09
N ASN A 580 40.57 -46.07 -21.18
CA ASN A 580 40.82 -44.67 -21.60
C ASN A 580 39.68 -43.69 -21.24
N ILE A 581 38.60 -44.19 -20.64
CA ILE A 581 37.35 -43.44 -20.34
C ILE A 581 37.40 -42.78 -18.94
N LYS A 582 38.34 -43.14 -18.06
CA LYS A 582 38.22 -42.90 -16.60
C LYS A 582 38.82 -41.61 -16.02
N MET A 583 39.65 -40.86 -16.76
CA MET A 583 40.25 -39.60 -16.25
C MET A 583 40.12 -38.42 -17.23
N GLY A 584 39.91 -38.68 -18.52
CA GLY A 584 39.66 -37.61 -19.49
C GLY A 584 38.26 -37.03 -19.41
N ILE A 585 37.23 -37.81 -19.04
CA ILE A 585 35.83 -37.44 -19.32
C ILE A 585 35.31 -36.29 -18.45
N THR A 586 35.62 -36.22 -17.16
CA THR A 586 35.10 -35.10 -16.32
C THR A 586 35.70 -33.75 -16.74
N GLY A 587 36.99 -33.71 -17.09
CA GLY A 587 37.66 -32.51 -17.58
C GLY A 587 37.30 -32.17 -19.03
N THR A 588 37.30 -33.16 -19.94
CA THR A 588 36.85 -33.00 -21.33
C THR A 588 35.38 -32.58 -21.40
N PHE A 589 34.53 -33.06 -20.50
CA PHE A 589 33.13 -32.64 -20.47
C PHE A 589 32.92 -31.28 -19.81
N LEU A 590 33.72 -30.90 -18.81
CA LEU A 590 33.71 -29.52 -18.32
C LEU A 590 34.04 -28.55 -19.46
N ILE A 591 35.03 -28.92 -20.31
CA ILE A 591 35.35 -28.19 -21.54
C ILE A 591 34.15 -28.19 -22.49
N VAL A 592 33.44 -29.32 -22.66
CA VAL A 592 32.21 -29.37 -23.48
C VAL A 592 31.13 -28.45 -22.91
N VAL A 593 30.83 -28.46 -21.61
CA VAL A 593 29.81 -27.58 -21.01
C VAL A 593 30.17 -26.11 -21.17
N ILE A 594 31.44 -25.76 -20.93
CA ILE A 594 31.93 -24.38 -21.09
C ILE A 594 31.92 -23.97 -22.57
N SER A 595 32.23 -24.88 -23.49
CA SER A 595 32.33 -24.60 -24.93
C SER A 595 31.00 -24.74 -25.67
N PHE A 596 30.04 -25.49 -25.13
CA PHE A 596 28.81 -25.92 -25.82
C PHE A 596 27.98 -24.74 -26.31
N PRO A 597 27.75 -23.67 -25.53
CA PRO A 597 26.99 -22.52 -26.03
C PRO A 597 27.68 -21.77 -27.17
N PHE A 598 29.01 -21.84 -27.26
CA PHE A 598 29.75 -21.27 -28.39
C PHE A 598 29.65 -22.11 -29.67
N LEU A 599 29.16 -23.35 -29.57
CA LEU A 599 28.84 -24.20 -30.73
C LEU A 599 27.40 -23.99 -31.24
N LEU A 600 26.54 -23.34 -30.44
CA LEU A 600 25.16 -23.05 -30.85
C LEU A 600 25.13 -21.91 -31.89
N PRO A 601 24.18 -21.95 -32.84
CA PRO A 601 23.97 -20.86 -33.79
C PRO A 601 23.76 -19.52 -33.07
N GLU A 602 24.32 -18.45 -33.64
CA GLU A 602 24.12 -17.11 -33.07
C GLU A 602 22.68 -16.64 -33.28
N ASN A 603 22.01 -16.29 -32.19
CA ASN A 603 20.72 -15.61 -32.25
C ASN A 603 20.89 -14.11 -32.56
N PRO A 604 19.85 -13.43 -33.08
CA PRO A 604 19.90 -12.00 -33.36
C PRO A 604 20.20 -11.13 -32.13
N MET A 605 19.78 -11.58 -30.93
CA MET A 605 19.98 -10.85 -29.67
C MET A 605 21.46 -10.70 -29.31
N VAL A 606 22.30 -11.70 -29.56
CA VAL A 606 23.76 -11.67 -29.28
C VAL A 606 24.49 -10.63 -30.15
N LYS A 607 23.92 -10.22 -31.28
CA LYS A 607 24.51 -9.25 -32.23
C LYS A 607 24.05 -7.81 -31.99
N THR A 608 23.27 -7.57 -30.94
CA THR A 608 22.74 -6.23 -30.66
C THR A 608 23.85 -5.33 -30.11
N GLY A 609 23.82 -4.05 -30.48
CA GLY A 609 24.87 -3.09 -30.08
C GLY A 609 25.05 -2.96 -28.56
N ILE A 610 23.98 -3.18 -27.79
CA ILE A 610 24.02 -3.17 -26.31
C ILE A 610 24.86 -4.34 -25.78
N ILE A 611 24.71 -5.54 -26.35
CA ILE A 611 25.51 -6.70 -25.95
C ILE A 611 26.96 -6.56 -26.44
N GLU A 612 27.17 -6.06 -27.66
CA GLU A 612 28.53 -5.81 -28.17
C GLU A 612 29.27 -4.75 -27.34
N ALA A 613 28.58 -3.70 -26.91
CA ALA A 613 29.12 -2.69 -25.99
C ALA A 613 29.46 -3.30 -24.62
N ALA A 614 28.53 -4.04 -24.00
CA ALA A 614 28.75 -4.66 -22.70
C ALA A 614 29.82 -5.77 -22.73
N THR A 615 30.08 -6.38 -23.90
CA THR A 615 31.13 -7.39 -24.07
C THR A 615 32.50 -6.82 -24.46
N GLY A 616 32.64 -5.49 -24.52
CA GLY A 616 33.94 -4.83 -24.75
C GLY A 616 34.46 -4.96 -26.18
N LYS A 617 33.60 -5.22 -27.16
CA LYS A 617 33.99 -5.17 -28.58
C LYS A 617 33.97 -3.75 -29.16
N ALA A 618 33.40 -2.78 -28.45
CA ALA A 618 33.10 -1.44 -28.96
C ALA A 618 34.07 -0.33 -28.50
N ASP A 619 34.79 -0.50 -27.39
CA ASP A 619 35.73 0.52 -26.85
C ASP A 619 36.98 -0.16 -26.28
N ASP A 620 38.17 0.26 -26.71
CA ASP A 620 39.47 -0.31 -26.33
C ASP A 620 39.93 0.08 -24.90
N ASP A 621 39.30 1.09 -24.29
CA ASP A 621 39.74 1.70 -23.02
C ASP A 621 39.01 1.18 -21.76
N ALA A 622 37.82 0.59 -21.92
CA ALA A 622 37.13 -0.11 -20.84
C ALA A 622 37.61 -1.56 -20.83
N LYS A 623 38.18 -2.04 -19.71
CA LYS A 623 38.44 -3.47 -19.50
C LYS A 623 37.25 -4.08 -18.79
N PRO A 624 36.16 -4.48 -19.47
CA PRO A 624 35.09 -5.20 -18.79
C PRO A 624 35.68 -6.45 -18.12
N ASN A 625 35.12 -6.82 -16.98
CA ASN A 625 35.53 -8.03 -16.29
C ASN A 625 35.28 -9.23 -17.23
N ARG A 626 36.37 -9.77 -17.80
CA ARG A 626 36.33 -10.83 -18.82
C ARG A 626 35.47 -12.01 -18.40
N LEU A 627 35.42 -12.31 -17.11
CA LEU A 627 34.61 -13.39 -16.56
C LEU A 627 33.11 -13.09 -16.68
N VAL A 628 32.69 -11.87 -16.34
CA VAL A 628 31.30 -11.42 -16.42
C VAL A 628 30.84 -11.39 -17.87
N THR A 629 31.63 -10.79 -18.76
CA THR A 629 31.37 -10.78 -20.21
C THR A 629 31.22 -12.19 -20.78
N MET A 630 32.11 -13.11 -20.39
CA MET A 630 32.03 -14.50 -20.82
C MET A 630 30.75 -15.17 -20.32
N ALA A 631 30.38 -14.96 -19.06
CA ALA A 631 29.18 -15.52 -18.45
C ALA A 631 27.89 -15.00 -19.13
N MET A 632 27.79 -13.70 -19.41
CA MET A 632 26.64 -13.10 -20.09
C MET A 632 26.47 -13.63 -21.52
N ASN A 633 27.58 -13.68 -22.30
CA ASN A 633 27.55 -14.21 -23.66
C ASN A 633 27.22 -15.71 -23.67
N TRP A 634 27.76 -16.47 -22.71
CA TRP A 634 27.46 -17.88 -22.54
C TRP A 634 25.98 -18.11 -22.23
N MET A 635 25.41 -17.34 -21.29
CA MET A 635 24.00 -17.41 -20.92
C MET A 635 23.08 -17.06 -22.10
N MET A 636 23.34 -15.95 -22.81
CA MET A 636 22.54 -15.50 -23.95
C MET A 636 22.47 -16.50 -25.11
N ARG A 637 23.44 -17.41 -25.19
CA ARG A 637 23.49 -18.51 -26.18
C ARG A 637 22.86 -19.79 -25.64
N ALA A 638 23.08 -20.11 -24.37
CA ALA A 638 22.64 -21.35 -23.75
C ALA A 638 21.15 -21.36 -23.41
N GLU A 639 20.65 -20.29 -22.79
CA GLU A 639 19.28 -20.20 -22.27
C GLU A 639 18.21 -20.46 -23.34
N PRO A 640 18.28 -19.88 -24.55
CA PRO A 640 17.22 -20.09 -25.55
C PRO A 640 17.06 -21.54 -26.00
N ALA A 641 18.16 -22.30 -26.00
CA ALA A 641 18.15 -23.72 -26.35
C ALA A 641 17.66 -24.61 -25.20
N ILE A 642 17.86 -24.17 -23.95
CA ILE A 642 17.58 -24.96 -22.74
C ILE A 642 16.18 -24.66 -22.19
N TYR A 643 15.75 -23.41 -22.25
CA TYR A 643 14.49 -22.96 -21.70
C TYR A 643 13.25 -23.75 -22.16
N PRO A 644 13.06 -24.11 -23.44
CA PRO A 644 11.90 -24.91 -23.85
C PRO A 644 11.83 -26.26 -23.13
N ILE A 645 12.99 -26.88 -22.90
CA ILE A 645 13.11 -28.13 -22.15
C ILE A 645 12.84 -27.87 -20.66
N SER A 646 13.43 -26.82 -20.10
CA SER A 646 13.23 -26.40 -18.70
C SER A 646 11.76 -26.10 -18.39
N ASN A 647 11.06 -25.36 -19.25
CA ASN A 647 9.66 -24.99 -19.07
C ASN A 647 8.73 -26.22 -19.14
N ALA A 648 9.05 -27.20 -20.00
CA ALA A 648 8.33 -28.47 -20.02
C ALA A 648 8.47 -29.26 -18.71
N PHE A 649 9.63 -29.19 -18.03
CA PHE A 649 9.81 -29.82 -16.72
C PHE A 649 9.04 -29.12 -15.59
N ILE A 650 8.89 -27.79 -15.63
CA ILE A 650 8.05 -27.05 -14.67
C ILE A 650 6.60 -27.55 -14.68
N GLY A 651 6.07 -27.87 -15.86
CA GLY A 651 4.71 -28.38 -16.01
C GLY A 651 4.48 -29.77 -15.38
N PHE A 652 5.54 -30.41 -14.87
CA PHE A 652 5.43 -31.70 -14.21
C PHE A 652 4.77 -31.55 -12.80
N PRO A 653 3.71 -32.32 -12.46
CA PRO A 653 2.96 -32.11 -11.22
C PRO A 653 3.75 -32.23 -9.91
N LEU A 654 4.90 -32.91 -9.93
CA LEU A 654 5.79 -33.06 -8.78
C LEU A 654 6.93 -32.04 -8.76
N ALA A 655 6.99 -31.12 -9.73
CA ALA A 655 7.98 -30.06 -9.75
C ALA A 655 7.65 -29.01 -8.67
N PRO A 656 8.63 -28.66 -7.81
CA PRO A 656 8.40 -27.70 -6.71
C PRO A 656 8.07 -26.29 -7.19
N PHE A 657 8.33 -25.96 -8.47
CA PHE A 657 8.17 -24.62 -9.05
C PHE A 657 7.02 -24.51 -10.05
N HIS A 658 6.05 -25.43 -10.04
CA HIS A 658 4.93 -25.47 -11.00
C HIS A 658 4.11 -24.17 -11.07
N ASN A 659 4.06 -23.37 -9.99
CA ASN A 659 3.38 -22.07 -9.97
C ASN A 659 4.02 -21.01 -10.90
N TYR A 660 5.27 -21.24 -11.31
CA TYR A 660 6.01 -20.35 -12.21
C TYR A 660 6.00 -20.83 -13.67
N HIS A 661 5.08 -21.74 -14.01
CA HIS A 661 4.92 -22.26 -15.37
C HIS A 661 4.43 -21.16 -16.32
N ASP A 662 5.16 -20.97 -17.42
CA ASP A 662 4.70 -20.08 -18.49
C ASP A 662 4.04 -20.90 -19.60
N ALA A 663 2.70 -20.87 -19.64
CA ALA A 663 1.91 -21.53 -20.67
C ALA A 663 1.97 -20.82 -22.03
N ASN A 664 2.41 -19.55 -22.07
CA ASN A 664 2.52 -18.73 -23.26
C ASN A 664 3.93 -18.78 -23.89
N ALA A 665 4.84 -19.59 -23.34
CA ALA A 665 6.14 -19.87 -23.93
C ALA A 665 5.96 -20.51 -25.32
N GLN A 666 5.92 -19.68 -26.36
CA GLN A 666 5.60 -20.07 -27.73
C GLN A 666 6.76 -20.85 -28.40
N ASP A 667 6.44 -22.04 -28.92
CA ASP A 667 7.23 -22.82 -29.89
C ASP A 667 6.99 -22.31 -31.32
N LEU A 668 7.26 -21.01 -31.56
CA LEU A 668 7.11 -20.42 -32.89
C LEU A 668 8.39 -20.62 -33.70
N GLY A 669 8.26 -21.44 -34.74
CA GLY A 669 9.29 -21.71 -35.74
C GLY A 669 9.93 -20.47 -36.36
N THR A 670 11.02 -20.76 -37.07
CA THR A 670 12.07 -19.88 -37.60
C THR A 670 11.64 -18.83 -38.65
N GLU A 671 10.44 -18.27 -38.62
CA GLU A 671 10.01 -17.29 -39.62
C GLU A 671 10.05 -15.84 -39.12
N ASP A 672 10.86 -15.08 -39.86
CA ASP A 672 10.97 -13.62 -39.97
C ASP A 672 11.41 -12.80 -38.76
N ALA A 673 12.72 -12.84 -38.50
CA ALA A 673 13.46 -11.68 -37.99
C ALA A 673 13.58 -10.60 -39.08
N GLY A 674 12.44 -10.09 -39.55
CA GLY A 674 12.36 -9.05 -40.58
C GLY A 674 12.76 -7.69 -40.02
N ARG A 675 14.00 -7.27 -40.28
CA ARG A 675 14.55 -5.89 -40.28
C ARG A 675 13.69 -4.83 -39.55
N VAL A 676 13.87 -4.72 -38.23
CA VAL A 676 13.44 -3.53 -37.50
C VAL A 676 14.44 -2.41 -37.81
N LYS A 677 13.96 -1.35 -38.46
CA LYS A 677 14.74 -0.15 -38.78
C LYS A 677 15.04 0.62 -37.50
N VAL A 678 16.33 0.82 -37.26
CA VAL A 678 17.03 1.76 -36.36
C VAL A 678 16.09 2.77 -35.70
N LEU A 679 16.06 2.74 -34.37
CA LEU A 679 15.36 3.73 -33.60
C LEU A 679 15.99 3.96 -32.24
N LYS A 680 16.78 5.04 -32.20
CA LYS A 680 17.14 5.93 -31.08
C LYS A 680 16.45 5.56 -29.77
N LEU A 681 17.16 5.56 -28.63
CA LEU A 681 16.54 5.69 -27.30
C LEU A 681 15.60 6.91 -27.36
N ILE A 682 14.33 6.70 -27.66
CA ILE A 682 13.30 7.72 -27.62
C ILE A 682 12.67 7.48 -26.28
N SER A 683 13.23 8.17 -25.29
CA SER A 683 12.43 8.55 -24.15
C SER A 683 11.09 9.04 -24.65
N SER A 684 10.01 8.53 -24.07
CA SER A 684 8.70 9.15 -24.19
C SER A 684 8.91 10.65 -23.98
N LEU A 685 8.51 11.45 -24.97
CA LEU A 685 8.66 12.90 -24.87
C LEU A 685 7.96 13.35 -23.58
N SER A 686 8.62 14.19 -22.77
CA SER A 686 7.91 14.77 -21.62
C SER A 686 6.68 15.54 -22.13
N VAL A 687 5.66 15.68 -21.30
CA VAL A 687 4.42 16.36 -21.73
C VAL A 687 4.72 17.75 -22.29
N SER A 688 5.65 18.48 -21.67
CA SER A 688 6.11 19.78 -22.17
C SER A 688 6.81 19.70 -23.54
N GLN A 689 7.52 18.62 -23.83
CA GLN A 689 8.12 18.39 -25.15
C GLN A 689 7.06 17.99 -26.17
N VAL A 690 6.07 17.19 -25.79
CA VAL A 690 4.93 16.85 -26.66
C VAL A 690 4.09 18.07 -26.99
N GLN A 691 3.75 18.88 -26.00
CA GLN A 691 3.04 20.15 -26.20
C GLN A 691 3.77 21.04 -27.20
N ARG A 692 5.10 21.21 -27.03
CA ARG A 692 5.93 21.92 -28.02
C ARG A 692 5.83 21.29 -29.40
N LYS A 693 6.09 19.99 -29.52
CA LYS A 693 6.10 19.28 -30.81
C LYS A 693 4.76 19.25 -31.54
N LEU A 694 3.66 19.22 -30.80
CA LEU A 694 2.31 19.29 -31.33
C LEU A 694 1.97 20.71 -31.78
N ASN A 695 2.33 21.72 -30.97
CA ASN A 695 2.15 23.14 -31.32
C ASN A 695 2.99 23.53 -32.54
N ASP A 696 4.25 23.11 -32.59
CA ASP A 696 5.15 23.31 -33.74
C ASP A 696 4.56 22.73 -35.04
N ARG A 697 3.73 21.68 -34.92
CA ARG A 697 3.04 21.04 -36.05
C ARG A 697 1.59 21.49 -36.23
N GLY A 698 1.14 22.51 -35.49
CA GLY A 698 -0.18 23.12 -35.65
C GLY A 698 -1.36 22.36 -35.04
N TYR A 699 -1.13 21.47 -34.07
CA TYR A 699 -2.18 20.64 -33.46
C TYR A 699 -2.93 21.31 -32.29
N ASP A 700 -2.58 22.54 -31.88
CA ASP A 700 -3.09 23.28 -30.71
C ASP A 700 -3.16 22.42 -29.43
N ALA A 701 -1.98 22.13 -28.88
CA ALA A 701 -1.85 21.42 -27.63
C ALA A 701 -2.04 22.31 -26.38
N GLY A 702 -2.34 23.61 -26.54
CA GLY A 702 -2.39 24.56 -25.43
C GLY A 702 -1.01 25.05 -24.98
N PRO A 703 -0.91 25.73 -23.81
CA PRO A 703 0.36 26.24 -23.29
C PRO A 703 1.33 25.10 -22.97
N VAL A 704 2.64 25.38 -23.08
CA VAL A 704 3.71 24.43 -22.75
C VAL A 704 3.96 24.48 -21.24
N ASP A 705 3.03 23.95 -20.47
CA ASP A 705 3.05 23.94 -19.01
C ASP A 705 3.48 22.59 -18.41
N GLY A 706 3.68 21.57 -19.25
CA GLY A 706 4.04 20.23 -18.81
C GLY A 706 2.88 19.43 -18.24
N LEU A 707 1.65 19.95 -18.29
CA LEU A 707 0.46 19.26 -17.80
C LEU A 707 -0.31 18.63 -18.95
N MET A 708 -0.71 17.36 -18.80
CA MET A 708 -1.48 16.67 -19.84
C MET A 708 -2.95 17.11 -19.78
N GLY A 709 -3.24 18.34 -20.22
CA GLY A 709 -4.59 18.89 -20.25
C GLY A 709 -5.40 18.39 -21.46
N GLY A 710 -6.72 18.60 -21.42
CA GLY A 710 -7.63 18.15 -22.49
C GLY A 710 -7.26 18.65 -23.90
N LYS A 711 -6.68 19.87 -24.01
CA LYS A 711 -6.16 20.38 -25.28
C LYS A 711 -4.97 19.57 -25.80
N THR A 712 -3.99 19.29 -24.94
CA THR A 712 -2.82 18.49 -25.27
C THR A 712 -3.23 17.06 -25.68
N MET A 713 -4.17 16.47 -24.94
CA MET A 713 -4.71 15.14 -25.23
C MET A 713 -5.43 15.09 -26.59
N HIS A 714 -6.31 16.05 -26.86
CA HIS A 714 -6.99 16.15 -28.15
C HIS A 714 -6.00 16.34 -29.32
N ALA A 715 -5.01 17.21 -29.14
CA ALA A 715 -3.94 17.43 -30.11
C ALA A 715 -3.15 16.14 -30.38
N LEU A 716 -2.82 15.38 -29.33
CA LEU A 716 -2.10 14.12 -29.42
C LEU A 716 -2.90 13.03 -30.12
N LYS A 717 -4.16 12.80 -29.73
CA LYS A 717 -5.05 11.83 -30.41
C LYS A 717 -5.26 12.18 -31.88
N ARG A 718 -5.38 13.48 -32.20
CA ARG A 718 -5.49 13.94 -33.58
C ARG A 718 -4.20 13.67 -34.36
N PHE A 719 -3.04 13.91 -33.75
CA PHE A 719 -1.75 13.58 -34.33
C PHE A 719 -1.61 12.08 -34.60
N GLN A 720 -1.91 11.22 -33.63
CA GLN A 720 -1.88 9.76 -33.79
C GLN A 720 -2.77 9.31 -34.94
N ARG A 721 -4.01 9.80 -34.98
CA ARG A 721 -4.97 9.48 -36.05
C ARG A 721 -4.46 9.86 -37.44
N LEU A 722 -3.91 11.06 -37.59
CA LEU A 722 -3.40 11.54 -38.88
C LEU A 722 -2.12 10.81 -39.31
N ASN A 723 -1.35 10.29 -38.35
CA ASN A 723 -0.12 9.53 -38.62
C ASN A 723 -0.34 8.01 -38.67
N LYS A 724 -1.61 7.54 -38.69
CA LYS A 724 -1.98 6.11 -38.72
C LYS A 724 -1.40 5.31 -37.55
N LEU A 725 -1.27 5.95 -36.39
CA LEU A 725 -0.89 5.30 -35.14
C LEU A 725 -2.14 4.89 -34.36
N PRO A 726 -2.03 3.92 -33.44
CA PRO A 726 -3.07 3.65 -32.44
C PRO A 726 -3.49 4.95 -31.73
N VAL A 727 -4.79 5.26 -31.74
CA VAL A 727 -5.33 6.52 -31.18
C VAL A 727 -5.57 6.37 -29.69
N THR A 728 -4.49 6.16 -28.95
CA THR A 728 -4.50 5.87 -27.51
C THR A 728 -4.53 7.14 -26.65
N GLY A 729 -3.99 8.25 -27.16
CA GLY A 729 -3.72 9.44 -26.36
C GLY A 729 -2.53 9.27 -25.40
N VAL A 730 -1.78 8.19 -25.53
CA VAL A 730 -0.54 7.94 -24.79
C VAL A 730 0.63 8.45 -25.60
N ILE A 731 1.60 9.02 -24.90
CA ILE A 731 2.92 9.29 -25.47
C ILE A 731 3.72 7.99 -25.43
N ASP A 732 3.27 6.99 -26.19
CA ASP A 732 3.98 5.72 -26.33
C ASP A 732 5.24 5.89 -27.19
N ALA A 733 6.04 4.83 -27.29
CA ALA A 733 7.27 4.86 -28.06
C ALA A 733 6.99 5.28 -29.51
N GLU A 734 6.01 4.66 -30.19
CA GLU A 734 5.62 4.93 -31.58
C GLU A 734 5.19 6.38 -31.82
N THR A 735 4.35 6.91 -30.93
CA THR A 735 3.86 8.28 -30.96
C THR A 735 5.00 9.28 -30.74
N SER A 736 5.92 8.97 -29.83
CA SER A 736 7.11 9.77 -29.59
C SER A 736 8.02 9.78 -30.83
N MET A 737 8.22 8.65 -31.52
CA MET A 737 8.99 8.63 -32.77
C MET A 737 8.38 9.52 -33.84
N ALA A 738 7.06 9.39 -34.04
CA ALA A 738 6.35 10.16 -35.04
C ALA A 738 6.45 11.67 -34.73
N LEU A 739 6.35 12.07 -33.46
CA LEU A 739 6.55 13.45 -33.02
C LEU A 739 8.01 13.93 -33.13
N MET A 740 8.99 13.04 -33.17
CA MET A 740 10.40 13.41 -33.38
C MET A 740 10.80 13.45 -34.86
N LYS A 741 10.03 12.79 -35.74
CA LYS A 741 10.29 12.75 -37.19
C LYS A 741 10.10 14.15 -37.81
N ARG A 742 11.18 14.71 -38.36
CA ARG A 742 11.17 16.05 -38.97
C ARG A 742 10.22 16.15 -40.14
#